data_AF-A0A0J5WIM4-F1
#
_entry.id   AF-A0A0J5WIM4-F1
#
_cell.length_a   1.000
_cell.length_b   1.000
_cell.length_c   1.000
_cell.angle_alpha   90.00
_cell.angle_beta   90.00
_cell.angle_gamma   90.00
#
_symmetry.space_group_name_H-M   'P 1'
#
loop_
_entity.id
_entity.type
_entity.pdbx_description
1 polymer ?
#
loop_
_entity_poly.entity_id
_entity_poly.type
_entity_poly.pdbx_seq_one_letter_code
_entity_poly.pdbx_strand_id
1 'polypeptide(L)'
;LAFMGSAGGFLAPVLLSTGQGNHVALFSYYALLNAGIFAIAWFKAWRPLNLLGFVFTFTIGSAWGVTAYRPALFASTEPFLILFFLMYVGIALLYAVKRELALRHYVDGTLVFGTPIVATALQASLVKDMPFGLAWSAVALSAFYVVVAAWLARRRDRLALLFEAMLALAVIFATLAVPLAFSGPTTSAAWAIEGAAVVWLGVRQKRLLPFCFGLLMQVAAAGAFFTSLLGPTDANALPVLNSPYIAMLLIALAGLFTGWWLHGRGEARAWHAWMPEIGAAAAAWGLLWWVSGGLHEILVYASHHVDLHADRFVVDTTALFAAGTAWLAYVARRRLAWPLAEWPALALTPVLALLALRVFDAHEAPLSGLGAFAWPVAVGAGLALLWRQSRGTDGADTAKGAVPGVVQSIAAGVIAPLHTLMFWTLCVLLSLEGFWRLRAFVPEGAWSWSAWAYGFGALLLLVSGPGSRLRWPVAAFPRAYQVWGAAPLAALLWLWSIASIISDGDASPLFWLPLLNPLDIAQFLVFVAFAAWLRRLKTLGIAWHPRVVDYAAIATVFLWFNALMLRTLHHRFHLAYDIDTVLSSFGIQQVFMVGWSVFAFAGMWLTRRDGIARVCALASLPLIVVMWVWTFYANFTQDGGSWARVPLFNPLDLVLAVVYALAASWFVRARKLGWAFDAYRVELLSAAGATVFLWLNAILLRTLHHWTGVPYEFGAMAESTLVQASVSVYWTVCALATTIWATRRGLRPLWFVGAALLALTVVKLFLFDLSHVTGIERIVSFIGIGVLLLLIGYFSPLPPKAAAQRDDRQ
;
A
#
# COMPACT_ATOMS: atom_id res chain seq x y z
N LEU A 1 50.80 64.01 -23.77
CA LEU A 1 51.73 63.79 -24.90
C LEU A 1 51.95 62.31 -25.18
N ALA A 2 52.63 61.54 -24.34
CA ALA A 2 52.87 60.10 -24.59
C ALA A 2 51.58 59.29 -24.82
N PHE A 3 50.52 59.52 -24.04
CA PHE A 3 49.22 58.86 -24.23
C PHE A 3 48.60 59.14 -25.62
N MET A 4 48.59 60.41 -26.06
CA MET A 4 48.06 60.78 -27.39
C MET A 4 48.96 60.29 -28.52
N GLY A 5 50.28 60.31 -28.34
CA GLY A 5 51.24 59.77 -29.31
C GLY A 5 51.12 58.26 -29.48
N SER A 6 50.94 57.52 -28.39
CA SER A 6 50.72 56.07 -28.45
C SER A 6 49.34 55.71 -29.00
N ALA A 7 48.28 56.45 -28.64
CA ALA A 7 46.95 56.27 -29.23
C ALA A 7 47.00 56.48 -30.75
N GLY A 8 47.65 57.55 -31.21
CA GLY A 8 47.89 57.80 -32.63
C GLY A 8 48.71 56.68 -33.30
N GLY A 9 49.72 56.15 -32.61
CA GLY A 9 50.53 55.03 -33.08
C GLY A 9 49.71 53.74 -33.32
N PHE A 10 48.75 53.42 -32.46
CA PHE A 10 47.86 52.27 -32.63
C PHE A 10 46.78 52.48 -33.70
N LEU A 11 46.30 53.72 -33.87
CA LEU A 11 45.28 54.09 -34.85
C LEU A 11 45.83 54.27 -36.28
N ALA A 12 47.12 54.59 -36.43
CA ALA A 12 47.71 54.90 -37.74
C ALA A 12 47.53 53.79 -38.80
N PRO A 13 47.76 52.50 -38.52
CA PRO A 13 47.54 51.44 -39.52
C PRO A 13 46.07 51.26 -39.92
N VAL A 14 45.14 51.51 -39.00
CA VAL A 14 43.70 51.41 -39.27
C VAL A 14 43.23 52.54 -40.18
N LEU A 15 43.72 53.76 -39.92
CA LEU A 15 43.40 54.95 -40.71
C LEU A 15 44.06 54.95 -42.10
N LEU A 16 45.19 54.25 -42.26
CA LEU A 16 45.97 54.17 -43.50
C LEU A 16 45.69 52.88 -44.30
N SER A 17 44.76 52.03 -43.85
CA SER A 17 44.49 50.73 -44.47
C SER A 17 43.91 50.87 -45.88
N THR A 18 44.59 50.26 -46.86
CA THR A 18 44.19 50.19 -48.27
C THR A 18 43.33 48.96 -48.61
N GLY A 19 42.87 48.21 -47.60
CA GLY A 19 42.07 46.98 -47.79
C GLY A 19 42.86 45.73 -48.18
N GLN A 20 44.19 45.82 -48.33
CA GLN A 20 45.08 44.68 -48.59
C GLN A 20 45.30 43.87 -47.30
N GLY A 21 44.72 42.67 -47.21
CA GLY A 21 44.58 41.86 -46.00
C GLY A 21 45.83 41.11 -45.50
N ASN A 22 46.97 41.78 -45.29
CA ASN A 22 48.15 41.15 -44.67
C ASN A 22 48.16 41.37 -43.14
N HIS A 23 47.59 40.42 -42.39
CA HIS A 23 47.53 40.47 -40.93
C HIS A 23 48.89 40.34 -40.25
N VAL A 24 49.86 39.66 -40.88
CA VAL A 24 51.22 39.51 -40.31
C VAL A 24 51.91 40.86 -40.20
N ALA A 25 51.75 41.74 -41.20
CA ALA A 25 52.31 43.09 -41.16
C ALA A 25 51.67 43.94 -40.05
N LEU A 26 50.33 43.88 -39.93
CA LEU A 26 49.57 44.60 -38.90
C LEU A 26 49.97 44.16 -37.48
N PHE A 27 49.99 42.85 -37.23
CA PHE A 27 50.35 42.30 -35.91
C PHE A 27 51.83 42.48 -35.59
N SER A 28 52.73 42.44 -36.58
CA SER A 28 54.15 42.75 -36.37
C SER A 28 54.37 44.21 -35.98
N TYR A 29 53.63 45.14 -36.59
CA TYR A 29 53.66 46.55 -36.22
C TYR A 29 53.17 46.76 -34.78
N TYR A 30 52.08 46.11 -34.38
CA TYR A 30 51.62 46.15 -32.98
C TYR A 30 52.57 45.45 -32.02
N ALA A 31 53.25 44.37 -32.43
CA ALA A 31 54.30 43.75 -31.63
C ALA A 31 55.45 44.71 -31.35
N LEU A 32 55.88 45.49 -32.35
CA LEU A 32 56.92 46.51 -32.16
C LEU A 32 56.48 47.61 -31.18
N LEU A 33 55.26 48.13 -31.33
CA LEU A 33 54.72 49.13 -30.41
C LEU A 33 54.60 48.58 -28.99
N ASN A 34 54.05 47.38 -28.84
CA ASN A 34 53.94 46.70 -27.56
C ASN A 34 55.32 46.40 -26.95
N ALA A 35 56.34 46.12 -27.75
CA ALA A 35 57.70 45.88 -27.28
C ALA A 35 58.32 47.16 -26.73
N GLY A 36 58.03 48.31 -27.36
CA GLY A 36 58.33 49.63 -26.80
C GLY A 36 57.67 49.85 -25.44
N ILE A 37 56.37 49.54 -25.32
CA ILE A 37 55.62 49.65 -24.05
C ILE A 37 56.22 48.71 -22.98
N PHE A 38 56.55 47.47 -23.35
CA PHE A 38 57.18 46.47 -22.49
C PHE A 38 58.56 46.92 -21.98
N ALA A 39 59.40 47.45 -22.88
CA ALA A 39 60.72 47.97 -22.53
C ALA A 39 60.62 49.17 -21.57
N ILE A 40 59.70 50.10 -21.84
CA ILE A 40 59.44 51.24 -20.95
C ILE A 40 58.95 50.76 -19.58
N ALA A 41 58.13 49.72 -19.51
CA ALA A 41 57.64 49.14 -18.26
C ALA A 41 58.77 48.63 -17.35
N TRP A 42 59.95 48.33 -17.89
CA TRP A 42 61.14 47.96 -17.10
C TRP A 42 61.69 49.11 -16.25
N PHE A 43 61.52 50.34 -16.72
CA PHE A 43 62.08 51.56 -16.13
C PHE A 43 61.02 52.44 -15.47
N LYS A 44 59.80 52.52 -16.03
CA LYS A 44 58.76 53.45 -15.57
C LYS A 44 57.35 52.87 -15.67
N ALA A 45 56.61 53.07 -14.59
CA ALA A 45 55.31 52.49 -14.29
C ALA A 45 54.11 53.26 -14.90
N TRP A 46 54.04 53.41 -16.22
CA TRP A 46 52.97 54.18 -16.86
C TRP A 46 51.70 53.35 -17.10
N ARG A 47 50.88 53.22 -16.06
CA ARG A 47 49.64 52.40 -16.08
C ARG A 47 48.68 52.73 -17.24
N PRO A 48 48.34 54.01 -17.54
CA PRO A 48 47.43 54.32 -18.65
C PRO A 48 47.99 53.89 -20.01
N LEU A 49 49.31 53.90 -20.18
CA LEU A 49 49.96 53.50 -21.43
C LEU A 49 49.85 51.98 -21.65
N ASN A 50 50.04 51.18 -20.60
CA ASN A 50 49.89 49.73 -20.66
C ASN A 50 48.43 49.32 -20.95
N LEU A 51 47.47 49.99 -20.29
CA LEU A 51 46.05 49.73 -20.54
C LEU A 51 45.63 50.15 -21.95
N LEU A 52 46.13 51.28 -22.45
CA LEU A 52 45.87 51.75 -23.80
C LEU A 52 46.38 50.74 -24.84
N GLY A 53 47.63 50.28 -24.70
CA GLY A 53 48.19 49.25 -25.57
C GLY A 53 47.37 47.96 -25.52
N PHE A 54 47.00 47.52 -24.31
CA PHE A 54 46.19 46.32 -24.11
C PHE A 54 44.86 46.43 -24.86
N VAL A 55 44.12 47.52 -24.63
CA VAL A 55 42.80 47.75 -25.25
C VAL A 55 42.93 47.78 -26.77
N PHE A 56 43.85 48.54 -27.35
CA PHE A 56 43.99 48.60 -28.81
C PHE A 56 44.42 47.27 -29.41
N THR A 57 45.42 46.60 -28.83
CA THR A 57 45.94 45.33 -29.35
C THR A 57 44.85 44.27 -29.40
N PHE A 58 44.12 44.07 -28.30
CA PHE A 58 43.10 43.05 -28.23
C PHE A 58 41.79 43.45 -28.92
N THR A 59 41.40 44.72 -28.93
CA THR A 59 40.18 45.17 -29.65
C THR A 59 40.37 45.02 -31.16
N ILE A 60 41.52 45.45 -31.69
CA ILE A 60 41.80 45.35 -33.12
C ILE A 60 42.05 43.89 -33.51
N GLY A 61 42.77 43.12 -32.68
CA GLY A 61 42.92 41.68 -32.85
C GLY A 61 41.57 40.95 -32.88
N SER A 62 40.63 41.33 -32.00
CA SER A 62 39.26 40.76 -31.98
C SER A 62 38.46 41.16 -33.22
N ALA A 63 38.50 42.44 -33.62
CA ALA A 63 37.81 42.93 -34.80
C ALA A 63 38.29 42.21 -36.08
N TRP A 64 39.60 42.04 -36.22
CA TRP A 64 40.17 41.25 -37.31
C TRP A 64 39.79 39.76 -37.20
N GLY A 65 39.83 39.20 -36.00
CA GLY A 65 39.45 37.82 -35.72
C GLY A 65 38.02 37.47 -36.13
N VAL A 66 37.08 38.41 -35.98
CA VAL A 66 35.68 38.22 -36.38
C VAL A 66 35.46 38.45 -37.89
N THR A 67 36.18 39.40 -38.48
CA THR A 67 35.90 39.85 -39.86
C THR A 67 36.73 39.14 -40.94
N ALA A 68 37.93 38.66 -40.62
CA ALA A 68 38.90 38.21 -41.61
C ALA A 68 39.59 36.87 -41.31
N TYR A 69 39.44 36.31 -40.11
CA TYR A 69 40.13 35.06 -39.74
C TYR A 69 39.63 33.85 -40.54
N ARG A 70 40.57 32.98 -40.91
CA ARG A 70 40.32 31.68 -41.52
C ARG A 70 41.20 30.63 -40.84
N PRO A 71 40.74 29.38 -40.64
CA PRO A 71 41.54 28.33 -39.99
C PRO A 71 42.93 28.10 -40.62
N ALA A 72 43.06 28.31 -41.94
CA ALA A 72 44.35 28.21 -42.65
C ALA A 72 45.41 29.22 -42.18
N LEU A 73 45.00 30.34 -41.58
CA LEU A 73 45.91 31.37 -41.06
C LEU A 73 46.41 31.08 -39.65
N PHE A 74 45.91 30.03 -38.98
CA PHE A 74 46.22 29.69 -37.59
C PHE A 74 47.73 29.72 -37.28
N ALA A 75 48.56 29.05 -38.09
CA ALA A 75 50.00 28.98 -37.87
C ALA A 75 50.69 30.35 -37.89
N SER A 76 50.12 31.32 -38.61
CA SER A 76 50.64 32.69 -38.68
C SER A 76 50.02 33.65 -37.66
N THR A 77 48.90 33.29 -37.04
CA THR A 77 48.15 34.13 -36.08
C THR A 77 48.45 33.75 -34.63
N GLU A 78 48.48 32.45 -34.32
CA GLU A 78 48.72 31.90 -32.98
C GLU A 78 50.01 32.45 -32.31
N PRO A 79 51.17 32.55 -33.01
CA PRO A 79 52.38 33.08 -32.38
C PRO A 79 52.23 34.53 -31.91
N PHE A 80 51.44 35.36 -32.62
CA PHE A 80 51.18 36.74 -32.19
C PHE A 80 50.30 36.79 -30.95
N LEU A 81 49.27 35.93 -30.86
CA LEU A 81 48.42 35.85 -29.67
C LEU A 81 49.24 35.43 -28.43
N ILE A 82 50.07 34.39 -28.57
CA ILE A 82 50.98 33.94 -27.51
C ILE A 82 51.96 35.07 -27.14
N LEU A 83 52.55 35.73 -28.13
CA LEU A 83 53.48 36.85 -27.89
C LEU A 83 52.81 37.98 -27.10
N PHE A 84 51.64 38.44 -27.53
CA PHE A 84 50.91 39.50 -26.83
C PHE A 84 50.52 39.06 -25.42
N PHE A 85 50.03 37.83 -25.26
CA PHE A 85 49.74 37.25 -23.95
C PHE A 85 50.97 37.30 -23.02
N LEU A 86 52.12 36.80 -23.47
CA LEU A 86 53.35 36.78 -22.69
C LEU A 86 53.86 38.18 -22.36
N MET A 87 53.74 39.14 -23.29
CA MET A 87 54.13 40.52 -23.05
C MET A 87 53.27 41.17 -21.97
N TYR A 88 51.94 41.02 -22.03
CA TYR A 88 51.05 41.64 -21.05
C TYR A 88 51.09 40.96 -19.67
N VAL A 89 51.20 39.63 -19.62
CA VAL A 89 51.47 38.92 -18.36
C VAL A 89 52.84 39.32 -17.81
N GLY A 90 53.87 39.40 -18.65
CA GLY A 90 55.21 39.83 -18.27
C GLY A 90 55.26 41.26 -17.71
N ILE A 91 54.52 42.20 -18.31
CA ILE A 91 54.34 43.57 -17.77
C ILE A 91 53.73 43.51 -16.38
N ALA A 92 52.67 42.73 -16.18
CA ALA A 92 52.02 42.55 -14.88
C ALA A 92 52.99 41.97 -13.82
N LEU A 93 53.77 40.94 -14.17
CA LEU A 93 54.74 40.30 -13.27
C LEU A 93 55.93 41.21 -12.92
N LEU A 94 56.52 41.87 -13.93
CA LEU A 94 57.65 42.80 -13.73
C LEU A 94 57.28 43.96 -12.80
N TYR A 95 56.07 44.46 -12.97
CA TYR A 95 55.54 45.53 -12.16
C TYR A 95 55.38 45.11 -10.70
N ALA A 96 54.81 43.94 -10.45
CA ALA A 96 54.63 43.40 -9.11
C ALA A 96 55.95 43.10 -8.40
N VAL A 97 56.93 42.54 -9.11
CA VAL A 97 58.21 42.12 -8.53
C VAL A 97 59.11 43.30 -8.17
N LYS A 98 59.11 44.38 -8.96
CA LYS A 98 59.99 45.53 -8.72
C LYS A 98 59.44 46.54 -7.70
N ARG A 99 58.14 46.57 -7.43
CA ARG A 99 57.50 47.66 -6.67
C ARG A 99 56.71 47.23 -5.42
N GLU A 100 56.88 45.99 -4.95
CA GLU A 100 56.23 45.44 -3.73
C GLU A 100 54.74 45.85 -3.63
N LEU A 101 53.91 45.26 -4.49
CA LEU A 101 52.51 45.66 -4.63
C LEU A 101 51.62 45.12 -3.50
N ALA A 102 51.01 46.02 -2.74
CA ALA A 102 49.67 45.81 -2.20
C ALA A 102 48.65 46.10 -3.33
N LEU A 103 47.94 45.08 -3.83
CA LEU A 103 46.85 45.24 -4.81
C LEU A 103 45.63 45.96 -4.19
N ARG A 104 45.77 47.25 -3.87
CA ARG A 104 44.68 48.10 -3.38
C ARG A 104 43.97 48.89 -4.50
N HIS A 105 44.43 48.83 -5.76
CA HIS A 105 43.90 49.66 -6.85
C HIS A 105 43.44 48.84 -8.08
N TYR A 106 42.26 49.18 -8.59
CA TYR A 106 41.46 48.47 -9.61
C TYR A 106 42.15 48.21 -10.96
N VAL A 107 43.07 49.08 -11.40
CA VAL A 107 43.65 49.08 -12.77
C VAL A 107 44.71 47.98 -12.99
N ASP A 108 45.46 47.60 -11.95
CA ASP A 108 46.51 46.58 -12.08
C ASP A 108 45.92 45.16 -12.10
N GLY A 109 44.74 44.97 -11.48
CA GLY A 109 43.94 43.74 -11.60
C GLY A 109 43.45 43.50 -13.04
N THR A 110 43.18 44.56 -13.80
CA THR A 110 42.72 44.46 -15.19
C THR A 110 43.72 43.76 -16.09
N LEU A 111 45.03 43.97 -15.93
CA LEU A 111 46.02 43.26 -16.75
C LEU A 111 46.24 41.82 -16.28
N VAL A 112 46.27 41.60 -14.97
CA VAL A 112 46.47 40.26 -14.39
C VAL A 112 45.34 39.30 -14.75
N PHE A 113 44.08 39.75 -14.71
CA PHE A 113 42.91 38.93 -15.01
C PHE A 113 42.35 39.13 -16.42
N GLY A 114 42.43 40.35 -16.97
CA GLY A 114 41.91 40.64 -18.31
C GLY A 114 42.71 39.99 -19.43
N THR A 115 44.04 39.89 -19.30
CA THR A 115 44.88 39.21 -20.30
C THR A 115 44.48 37.74 -20.51
N PRO A 116 44.41 36.88 -19.46
CA PRO A 116 43.96 35.51 -19.65
C PRO A 116 42.51 35.41 -20.15
N ILE A 117 41.60 36.27 -19.70
CA ILE A 117 40.19 36.25 -20.18
C ILE A 117 40.12 36.50 -21.68
N VAL A 118 40.73 37.61 -22.15
CA VAL A 118 40.64 38.00 -23.55
C VAL A 118 41.45 37.06 -24.45
N ALA A 119 42.64 36.64 -24.01
CA ALA A 119 43.45 35.69 -24.75
C ALA A 119 42.74 34.34 -24.88
N THR A 120 42.08 33.83 -23.83
CA THR A 120 41.32 32.57 -23.91
C THR A 120 40.09 32.70 -24.80
N ALA A 121 39.41 33.85 -24.80
CA ALA A 121 38.27 34.09 -25.69
C ALA A 121 38.67 34.10 -27.17
N LEU A 122 39.83 34.70 -27.49
CA LEU A 122 40.40 34.64 -28.84
C LEU A 122 40.93 33.25 -29.17
N GLN A 123 41.55 32.56 -28.21
CA GLN A 123 42.00 31.17 -28.39
C GLN A 123 40.82 30.26 -28.74
N ALA A 124 39.69 30.42 -28.05
CA ALA A 124 38.48 29.64 -28.30
C ALA A 124 37.96 29.81 -29.73
N SER A 125 38.10 30.99 -30.34
CA SER A 125 37.69 31.20 -31.74
C SER A 125 38.72 30.66 -32.74
N LEU A 126 40.01 30.70 -32.41
CA LEU A 126 41.11 30.17 -33.23
C LEU A 126 41.06 28.64 -33.34
N VAL A 127 40.76 27.95 -32.23
CA VAL A 127 40.83 26.48 -32.15
C VAL A 127 39.46 25.80 -32.21
N LYS A 128 38.39 26.55 -32.53
CA LYS A 128 36.99 26.05 -32.50
C LYS A 128 36.77 24.79 -33.35
N ASP A 129 37.49 24.66 -34.46
CA ASP A 129 37.38 23.55 -35.41
C ASP A 129 38.44 22.46 -35.16
N MET A 130 39.27 22.60 -34.12
CA MET A 130 40.32 21.66 -33.76
C MET A 130 39.85 20.73 -32.63
N PRO A 131 39.83 19.40 -32.85
CA PRO A 131 39.47 18.45 -31.79
C PRO A 131 40.31 18.67 -30.53
N PHE A 132 39.65 18.89 -29.39
CA PHE A 132 40.28 19.17 -28.09
C PHE A 132 41.21 20.40 -28.05
N GLY A 133 41.22 21.26 -29.08
CA GLY A 133 42.20 22.35 -29.19
C GLY A 133 42.12 23.34 -28.02
N LEU A 134 40.90 23.67 -27.57
CA LEU A 134 40.69 24.60 -26.46
C LEU A 134 41.06 23.96 -25.11
N ALA A 135 40.85 22.65 -24.96
CA ALA A 135 41.23 21.93 -23.75
C ALA A 135 42.75 21.85 -23.58
N TRP A 136 43.48 21.52 -24.65
CA TRP A 136 44.95 21.55 -24.63
C TRP A 136 45.49 22.95 -24.38
N SER A 137 44.83 23.99 -24.90
CA SER A 137 45.17 25.38 -24.60
C SER A 137 44.99 25.71 -23.11
N ALA A 138 43.90 25.24 -22.48
CA ALA A 138 43.67 25.38 -21.05
C ALA A 138 44.72 24.63 -20.20
N VAL A 139 45.11 23.40 -20.61
CA VAL A 139 46.21 22.67 -19.96
C VAL A 139 47.53 23.43 -20.06
N ALA A 140 47.86 23.96 -21.24
CA ALA A 140 49.06 24.75 -21.46
C ALA A 140 49.08 26.02 -20.60
N LEU A 141 47.95 26.74 -20.52
CA LEU A 141 47.80 27.90 -19.64
C LEU A 141 47.93 27.53 -18.16
N SER A 142 47.33 26.42 -17.73
CA SER A 142 47.48 25.92 -16.36
C SER A 142 48.95 25.63 -16.03
N ALA A 143 49.64 24.88 -16.89
CA ALA A 143 51.06 24.58 -16.72
C ALA A 143 51.91 25.85 -16.66
N PHE A 144 51.66 26.82 -17.55
CA PHE A 144 52.32 28.12 -17.54
C PHE A 144 52.12 28.85 -16.20
N TYR A 145 50.89 28.96 -15.71
CA TYR A 145 50.60 29.62 -14.44
C TYR A 145 51.16 28.86 -13.22
N VAL A 146 51.24 27.53 -13.25
CA VAL A 146 51.94 26.74 -12.24
C VAL A 146 53.43 27.08 -12.22
N VAL A 147 54.09 27.16 -13.38
CA VAL A 147 55.51 27.54 -13.48
C VAL A 147 55.74 28.95 -12.92
N VAL A 148 54.87 29.89 -13.26
CA VAL A 148 54.92 31.26 -12.71
C VAL A 148 54.70 31.24 -11.19
N ALA A 149 53.69 30.53 -10.69
CA ALA A 149 53.44 30.42 -9.25
C ALA A 149 54.61 29.77 -8.50
N ALA A 150 55.23 28.72 -9.06
CA ALA A 150 56.41 28.07 -8.50
C ALA A 150 57.62 29.02 -8.46
N TRP A 151 57.80 29.86 -9.49
CA TRP A 151 58.82 30.90 -9.49
C TRP A 151 58.56 31.96 -8.40
N LEU A 152 57.30 32.38 -8.23
CA LEU A 152 56.88 33.31 -7.17
C LEU A 152 56.96 32.72 -5.77
N ALA A 153 56.89 31.39 -5.60
CA ALA A 153 56.91 30.73 -4.29
C ALA A 153 58.17 31.08 -3.48
N ARG A 154 59.32 31.28 -4.16
CA ARG A 154 60.59 31.73 -3.54
C ARG A 154 60.51 33.15 -2.96
N ARG A 155 59.48 33.92 -3.32
CA ARG A 155 59.26 35.33 -2.93
C ARG A 155 57.90 35.52 -2.26
N ARG A 156 57.29 34.44 -1.76
CA ARG A 156 55.91 34.42 -1.24
C ARG A 156 55.68 35.43 -0.12
N ASP A 157 56.66 35.63 0.76
CA ASP A 157 56.53 36.55 1.91
C ASP A 157 56.29 38.01 1.49
N ARG A 158 56.78 38.41 0.31
CA ARG A 158 56.60 39.77 -0.22
C ARG A 158 55.45 39.89 -1.24
N LEU A 159 55.12 38.81 -1.94
CA LEU A 159 54.19 38.81 -3.09
C LEU A 159 53.04 37.81 -2.92
N ALA A 160 52.59 37.58 -1.68
CA ALA A 160 51.60 36.56 -1.35
C ALA A 160 50.34 36.65 -2.21
N LEU A 161 49.80 37.85 -2.44
CA LEU A 161 48.56 38.04 -3.18
C LEU A 161 48.72 37.75 -4.69
N LEU A 162 49.88 38.05 -5.28
CA LEU A 162 50.14 37.70 -6.69
C LEU A 162 50.39 36.20 -6.84
N PHE A 163 51.09 35.58 -5.89
CA PHE A 163 51.24 34.13 -5.83
C PHE A 163 49.86 33.45 -5.77
N GLU A 164 48.97 33.91 -4.88
CA GLU A 164 47.60 33.41 -4.75
C GLU A 164 46.79 33.60 -6.04
N ALA A 165 46.92 34.75 -6.71
CA ALA A 165 46.25 35.01 -8.00
C ALA A 165 46.74 34.09 -9.13
N MET A 166 48.06 33.90 -9.27
CA MET A 166 48.64 33.01 -10.29
C MET A 166 48.28 31.55 -10.02
N LEU A 167 48.33 31.12 -8.75
CA LEU A 167 47.90 29.79 -8.37
C LEU A 167 46.40 29.58 -8.62
N ALA A 168 45.56 30.58 -8.34
CA ALA A 168 44.13 30.52 -8.64
C ALA A 168 43.87 30.39 -10.15
N LEU A 169 44.55 31.17 -10.99
CA LEU A 169 44.48 31.06 -12.45
C LEU A 169 44.92 29.67 -12.95
N ALA A 170 46.01 29.12 -12.40
CA ALA A 170 46.48 27.78 -12.72
C ALA A 170 45.40 26.70 -12.43
N VAL A 171 44.76 26.79 -11.26
CA VAL A 171 43.69 25.86 -10.85
C VAL A 171 42.45 26.06 -11.73
N ILE A 172 42.04 27.30 -12.02
CA ILE A 172 40.89 27.59 -12.90
C ILE A 172 41.07 26.95 -14.28
N PHE A 173 42.25 27.13 -14.90
CA PHE A 173 42.52 26.55 -16.22
C PHE A 173 42.64 25.02 -16.18
N ALA A 174 43.18 24.44 -15.09
CA ALA A 174 43.20 23.00 -14.91
C ALA A 174 41.77 22.43 -14.85
N THR A 175 40.90 23.03 -14.05
CA THR A 175 39.50 22.61 -13.89
C THR A 175 38.67 22.86 -15.15
N LEU A 176 38.97 23.90 -15.94
CA LEU A 176 38.33 24.17 -17.24
C LEU A 176 38.78 23.21 -18.34
N ALA A 177 39.97 22.62 -18.27
CA ALA A 177 40.41 21.67 -19.29
C ALA A 177 39.48 20.45 -19.40
N VAL A 178 38.90 19.99 -18.29
CA VAL A 178 37.99 18.84 -18.27
C VAL A 178 36.69 19.09 -19.05
N PRO A 179 35.85 20.10 -18.76
CA PRO A 179 34.64 20.41 -19.53
C PRO A 179 34.90 20.72 -21.00
N LEU A 180 36.09 21.22 -21.32
CA LEU A 180 36.45 21.56 -22.69
C LEU A 180 36.93 20.34 -23.49
N ALA A 181 37.40 19.29 -22.81
CA ALA A 181 37.82 18.06 -23.45
C ALA A 181 36.73 16.99 -23.46
N PHE A 182 35.98 16.87 -22.37
CA PHE A 182 35.17 15.69 -22.12
C PHE A 182 33.67 16.00 -22.13
N SER A 183 32.87 14.94 -22.28
CA SER A 183 31.41 15.01 -22.26
C SER A 183 30.84 15.57 -20.94
N GLY A 184 29.55 15.95 -20.95
CA GLY A 184 28.82 16.38 -19.75
C GLY A 184 29.02 15.45 -18.54
N PRO A 185 28.79 14.12 -18.66
CA PRO A 185 28.91 13.21 -17.51
C PRO A 185 30.33 13.12 -16.93
N THR A 186 31.35 13.04 -17.79
CA THR A 186 32.76 13.03 -17.37
C THR A 186 33.18 14.32 -16.67
N THR A 187 32.65 15.45 -17.10
CA THR A 187 32.86 16.75 -16.44
C THR A 187 32.23 16.77 -15.06
N SER A 188 30.97 16.33 -14.98
CA SER A 188 30.25 16.19 -13.71
C SER A 188 30.98 15.30 -12.72
N ALA A 189 31.49 14.16 -13.19
CA ALA A 189 32.27 13.24 -12.39
C ALA A 189 33.51 13.92 -11.77
N ALA A 190 34.30 14.62 -12.58
CA ALA A 190 35.49 15.33 -12.11
C ALA A 190 35.13 16.42 -11.11
N TRP A 191 34.14 17.27 -11.43
CA TRP A 191 33.72 18.37 -10.55
C TRP A 191 33.10 17.90 -9.24
N ALA A 192 32.40 16.77 -9.23
CA ALA A 192 31.88 16.19 -8.00
C ALA A 192 33.01 15.80 -7.03
N ILE A 193 34.04 15.10 -7.53
CA ILE A 193 35.19 14.67 -6.73
C ILE A 193 36.01 15.89 -6.27
N GLU A 194 36.33 16.81 -7.19
CA GLU A 194 37.07 18.03 -6.87
C GLU A 194 36.32 18.87 -5.84
N GLY A 195 35.01 19.07 -6.03
CA GLY A 195 34.16 19.79 -5.09
C GLY A 195 34.14 19.16 -3.70
N ALA A 196 34.06 17.83 -3.59
CA ALA A 196 34.16 17.11 -2.32
C ALA A 196 35.53 17.29 -1.64
N ALA A 197 36.62 17.22 -2.40
CA ALA A 197 37.97 17.46 -1.90
C ALA A 197 38.16 18.90 -1.39
N VAL A 198 37.60 19.88 -2.11
CA VAL A 198 37.64 21.30 -1.73
C VAL A 198 36.81 21.56 -0.47
N VAL A 199 35.63 20.94 -0.33
CA VAL A 199 34.83 21.03 0.91
C VAL A 199 35.62 20.47 2.10
N TRP A 200 36.25 19.30 1.93
CA TRP A 200 37.09 18.69 2.96
C TRP A 200 38.25 19.61 3.38
N LEU A 201 38.95 20.20 2.40
CA LEU A 201 40.04 21.13 2.65
C LEU A 201 39.56 22.43 3.33
N GLY A 202 38.41 22.97 2.90
CA GLY A 202 37.79 24.17 3.46
C GLY A 202 37.46 24.02 4.94
N VAL A 203 36.90 22.87 5.33
CA VAL A 203 36.63 22.53 6.75
C VAL A 203 37.94 22.39 7.53
N ARG A 204 38.94 21.68 7.01
CA ARG A 204 40.23 21.50 7.69
C ARG A 204 40.98 22.81 7.91
N GLN A 205 40.93 23.71 6.93
CA GLN A 205 41.57 25.02 7.01
C GLN A 205 40.70 26.07 7.74
N LYS A 206 39.46 25.72 8.13
CA LYS A 206 38.47 26.64 8.72
C LYS A 206 38.23 27.89 7.86
N ARG A 207 38.18 27.72 6.53
CA ARG A 207 37.95 28.81 5.57
C ARG A 207 36.61 28.62 4.86
N LEU A 208 35.71 29.59 5.02
CA LEU A 208 34.36 29.56 4.43
C LEU A 208 34.37 29.67 2.90
N LEU A 209 35.26 30.47 2.32
CA LEU A 209 35.31 30.69 0.86
C LEU A 209 35.56 29.39 0.08
N PRO A 210 36.64 28.61 0.35
CA PRO A 210 36.83 27.30 -0.28
C PRO A 210 35.67 26.34 0.01
N PHE A 211 35.15 26.34 1.24
CA PHE A 211 34.01 25.49 1.61
C PHE A 211 32.77 25.76 0.74
N CYS A 212 32.35 27.03 0.62
CA CYS A 212 31.21 27.43 -0.21
C CYS A 212 31.48 27.15 -1.70
N PHE A 213 32.71 27.40 -2.17
CA PHE A 213 33.10 27.10 -3.54
C PHE A 213 32.99 25.59 -3.84
N GLY A 214 33.48 24.73 -2.95
CA GLY A 214 33.36 23.27 -3.12
C GLY A 214 31.91 22.77 -3.13
N LEU A 215 31.02 23.36 -2.33
CA LEU A 215 29.59 23.05 -2.38
C LEU A 215 28.95 23.51 -3.70
N LEU A 216 29.23 24.75 -4.13
CA LEU A 216 28.75 25.27 -5.42
C LEU A 216 29.24 24.40 -6.58
N MET A 217 30.47 23.90 -6.50
CA MET A 217 31.05 23.02 -7.51
C MET A 217 30.35 21.67 -7.58
N GLN A 218 29.95 21.09 -6.45
CA GLN A 218 29.13 19.86 -6.44
C GLN A 218 27.73 20.09 -7.03
N VAL A 219 27.14 21.28 -6.83
CA VAL A 219 25.87 21.65 -7.50
C VAL A 219 26.09 21.86 -9.00
N ALA A 220 27.17 22.53 -9.39
CA ALA A 220 27.55 22.72 -10.79
C ALA A 220 27.82 21.39 -11.50
N ALA A 221 28.36 20.39 -10.80
CA ALA A 221 28.55 19.03 -11.33
C ALA A 221 27.20 18.41 -11.76
N ALA A 222 26.16 18.55 -10.95
CA ALA A 222 24.82 18.12 -11.35
C ALA A 222 24.26 18.94 -12.53
N GLY A 223 24.48 20.25 -12.55
CA GLY A 223 24.14 21.10 -13.70
C GLY A 223 24.81 20.64 -15.01
N ALA A 224 26.10 20.31 -14.96
CA ALA A 224 26.84 19.75 -16.08
C ALA A 224 26.28 18.39 -16.52
N PHE A 225 25.73 17.59 -15.60
CA PHE A 225 25.14 16.29 -15.93
C PHE A 225 23.86 16.47 -16.73
N PHE A 226 23.03 17.47 -16.41
CA PHE A 226 21.81 17.74 -17.17
C PHE A 226 22.07 18.08 -18.65
N THR A 227 23.25 18.62 -18.99
CA THR A 227 23.61 18.82 -20.41
C THR A 227 23.70 17.51 -21.19
N SER A 228 23.97 16.39 -20.49
CA SER A 228 24.03 15.06 -21.09
C SER A 228 22.66 14.46 -21.40
N LEU A 229 21.59 14.88 -20.69
CA LEU A 229 20.21 14.48 -21.04
C LEU A 229 19.76 15.03 -22.39
N LEU A 230 20.43 16.07 -22.90
CA LEU A 230 20.15 16.68 -24.20
C LEU A 230 20.95 16.03 -25.35
N GLY A 231 21.89 15.12 -25.03
CA GLY A 231 22.76 14.46 -26.00
C GLY A 231 22.17 13.14 -26.53
N PRO A 232 22.69 12.62 -27.67
CA PRO A 232 22.32 11.30 -28.17
C PRO A 232 22.67 10.21 -27.17
N THR A 233 21.76 9.25 -26.98
CA THR A 233 21.98 8.07 -26.13
C THR A 233 22.83 7.02 -26.88
N ASP A 234 23.96 6.64 -26.30
CA ASP A 234 24.81 5.56 -26.84
C ASP A 234 24.15 4.18 -26.61
N ALA A 235 23.53 3.63 -27.65
CA ALA A 235 22.83 2.35 -27.59
C ALA A 235 23.73 1.13 -27.29
N ASN A 236 25.04 1.25 -27.49
CA ASN A 236 26.02 0.17 -27.28
C ASN A 236 26.80 0.30 -25.96
N ALA A 237 26.37 1.17 -25.04
CA ALA A 237 27.06 1.34 -23.77
C ALA A 237 26.91 0.09 -22.88
N LEU A 238 28.01 -0.32 -22.25
CA LEU A 238 27.98 -1.45 -21.31
C LEU A 238 27.12 -1.09 -20.08
N PRO A 239 26.26 -2.00 -19.60
CA PRO A 239 25.50 -1.80 -18.36
C PRO A 239 26.44 -1.49 -17.19
N VAL A 240 26.07 -0.54 -16.35
CA VAL A 240 26.83 -0.07 -15.15
C VAL A 240 28.18 0.60 -15.48
N LEU A 241 28.78 0.33 -16.64
CA LEU A 241 30.03 0.91 -17.12
C LEU A 241 29.80 1.93 -18.23
N ASN A 242 28.71 2.70 -18.11
CA ASN A 242 28.40 3.79 -19.02
C ASN A 242 28.72 5.16 -18.39
N SER A 243 29.06 6.13 -19.24
CA SER A 243 29.47 7.47 -18.83
C SER A 243 28.40 8.20 -17.98
N PRO A 244 27.10 8.18 -18.34
CA PRO A 244 26.04 8.76 -17.51
C PRO A 244 25.96 8.15 -16.09
N TYR A 245 25.94 6.83 -15.97
CA TYR A 245 25.83 6.15 -14.68
C TYR A 245 27.03 6.44 -13.77
N ILE A 246 28.25 6.40 -14.32
CA ILE A 246 29.48 6.71 -13.56
C ILE A 246 29.43 8.15 -13.03
N ALA A 247 28.92 9.10 -13.82
CA ALA A 247 28.77 10.48 -13.38
C ALA A 247 27.77 10.61 -12.23
N MET A 248 26.59 9.99 -12.34
CA MET A 248 25.59 9.98 -11.27
C MET A 248 26.14 9.33 -9.99
N LEU A 249 26.88 8.22 -10.14
CA LEU A 249 27.55 7.53 -9.04
C LEU A 249 28.58 8.42 -8.34
N LEU A 250 29.41 9.15 -9.09
CA LEU A 250 30.42 10.03 -8.51
C LEU A 250 29.81 11.28 -7.86
N ILE A 251 28.74 11.85 -8.42
CA ILE A 251 27.95 12.90 -7.75
C ILE A 251 27.38 12.36 -6.43
N ALA A 252 26.80 11.15 -6.45
CA ALA A 252 26.24 10.51 -5.27
C ALA A 252 27.30 10.29 -4.18
N LEU A 253 28.45 9.71 -4.55
CA LEU A 253 29.55 9.44 -3.62
C LEU A 253 30.17 10.74 -3.07
N ALA A 254 30.31 11.79 -3.88
CA ALA A 254 30.77 13.10 -3.44
C ALA A 254 29.82 13.74 -2.41
N GLY A 255 28.52 13.68 -2.66
CA GLY A 255 27.48 14.16 -1.74
C GLY A 255 27.46 13.36 -0.43
N LEU A 256 27.52 12.03 -0.51
CA LEU A 256 27.58 11.14 0.66
C LEU A 256 28.87 11.35 1.47
N PHE A 257 30.02 11.53 0.82
CA PHE A 257 31.28 11.85 1.49
C PHE A 257 31.20 13.19 2.22
N THR A 258 30.68 14.22 1.55
CA THR A 258 30.46 15.55 2.14
C THR A 258 29.51 15.47 3.33
N GLY A 259 28.41 14.73 3.19
CA GLY A 259 27.44 14.52 4.27
C GLY A 259 28.03 13.78 5.46
N TRP A 260 28.79 12.72 5.22
CA TRP A 260 29.52 12.01 6.28
C TRP A 260 30.55 12.90 6.96
N TRP A 261 31.33 13.68 6.21
CA TRP A 261 32.37 14.53 6.77
C TRP A 261 31.79 15.64 7.66
N LEU A 262 30.73 16.31 7.21
CA LEU A 262 30.13 17.44 7.91
C LEU A 262 29.24 17.02 9.10
N HIS A 263 28.51 15.91 8.98
CA HIS A 263 27.61 15.44 10.03
C HIS A 263 28.26 14.39 10.94
N GLY A 264 29.05 13.47 10.39
CA GLY A 264 29.61 12.33 11.09
C GLY A 264 30.86 12.64 11.92
N ARG A 265 31.63 13.68 11.59
CA ARG A 265 32.82 14.10 12.35
C ARG A 265 32.55 15.33 13.21
N GLY A 266 33.03 15.32 14.45
CA GLY A 266 32.90 16.45 15.38
C GLY A 266 33.68 17.71 14.96
N GLU A 267 34.69 17.57 14.08
CA GLU A 267 35.54 18.68 13.63
C GLU A 267 34.74 19.80 12.94
N ALA A 268 33.77 19.46 12.08
CA ALA A 268 32.95 20.44 11.37
C ALA A 268 31.99 21.17 12.32
N ARG A 269 31.35 20.42 13.24
CA ARG A 269 30.48 20.98 14.29
C ARG A 269 31.25 21.92 15.23
N ALA A 270 32.51 21.60 15.54
CA ALA A 270 33.37 22.43 16.37
C ALA A 270 33.76 23.75 15.70
N TRP A 271 33.71 23.83 14.36
CA TRP A 271 33.92 25.07 13.64
C TRP A 271 32.65 25.93 13.57
N HIS A 272 31.53 25.36 13.11
CA HIS A 272 30.23 26.03 13.08
C HIS A 272 29.08 25.07 13.44
N ALA A 273 28.16 25.54 14.28
CA ALA A 273 27.03 24.73 14.78
C ALA A 273 26.07 24.26 13.66
N TRP A 274 25.94 25.01 12.57
CA TRP A 274 25.06 24.71 11.42
C TRP A 274 25.64 23.72 10.40
N MET A 275 26.94 23.35 10.51
CA MET A 275 27.57 22.42 9.56
C MET A 275 26.88 21.04 9.44
N PRO A 276 26.38 20.42 10.54
CA PRO A 276 25.69 19.14 10.44
C PRO A 276 24.38 19.20 9.63
N GLU A 277 23.70 20.36 9.58
CA GLU A 277 22.47 20.53 8.80
C GLU A 277 22.78 20.52 7.30
N ILE A 278 23.84 21.21 6.89
CA ILE A 278 24.36 21.13 5.51
C ILE A 278 24.86 19.71 5.20
N GLY A 279 25.50 19.06 6.17
CA GLY A 279 25.88 17.65 6.05
C GLY A 279 24.69 16.73 5.81
N ALA A 280 23.58 16.94 6.52
CA ALA A 280 22.35 16.19 6.31
C ALA A 280 21.75 16.44 4.92
N ALA A 281 21.74 17.70 4.46
CA ALA A 281 21.29 18.06 3.11
C ALA A 281 22.16 17.43 2.02
N ALA A 282 23.49 17.47 2.18
CA ALA A 282 24.43 16.84 1.25
C ALA A 282 24.29 15.30 1.22
N ALA A 283 24.02 14.68 2.37
CA ALA A 283 23.75 13.25 2.46
C ALA A 283 22.44 12.88 1.75
N ALA A 284 21.38 13.67 1.93
CA ALA A 284 20.11 13.48 1.25
C ALA A 284 20.25 13.66 -0.27
N TRP A 285 21.00 14.67 -0.69
CA TRP A 285 21.37 14.90 -2.09
C TRP A 285 22.15 13.72 -2.68
N GLY A 286 23.18 13.24 -1.99
CA GLY A 286 23.97 12.09 -2.43
C GLY A 286 23.14 10.82 -2.52
N LEU A 287 22.24 10.58 -1.55
CA LEU A 287 21.31 9.44 -1.58
C LEU A 287 20.29 9.56 -2.73
N LEU A 288 19.80 10.76 -3.02
CA LEU A 288 18.90 11.01 -4.15
C LEU A 288 19.58 10.66 -5.47
N TRP A 289 20.82 11.10 -5.68
CA TRP A 289 21.59 10.74 -6.87
C TRP A 289 21.92 9.25 -6.94
N TRP A 290 22.21 8.61 -5.80
CA TRP A 290 22.43 7.17 -5.73
C TRP A 290 21.20 6.38 -6.18
N VAL A 291 20.03 6.71 -5.63
CA VAL A 291 18.76 6.04 -5.95
C VAL A 291 18.34 6.34 -7.38
N SER A 292 18.38 7.60 -7.80
CA SER A 292 18.04 7.99 -9.17
C SER A 292 18.96 7.34 -10.19
N GLY A 293 20.26 7.26 -9.92
CA GLY A 293 21.23 6.60 -10.82
C GLY A 293 20.99 5.11 -10.94
N GLY A 294 20.78 4.42 -9.82
CA GLY A 294 20.44 2.99 -9.83
C GLY A 294 19.14 2.69 -10.55
N LEU A 295 18.07 3.46 -10.27
CA LEU A 295 16.78 3.27 -10.94
C LEU A 295 16.83 3.61 -12.42
N HIS A 296 17.51 4.70 -12.80
CA HIS A 296 17.69 5.08 -14.20
C HIS A 296 18.40 3.97 -14.98
N GLU A 297 19.48 3.41 -14.44
CA GLU A 297 20.20 2.30 -15.07
C GLU A 297 19.32 1.05 -15.23
N ILE A 298 18.56 0.68 -14.19
CA ILE A 298 17.64 -0.47 -14.24
C ILE A 298 16.57 -0.26 -15.33
N LEU A 299 15.98 0.93 -15.40
CA LEU A 299 14.94 1.27 -16.38
C LEU A 299 15.48 1.29 -17.81
N VAL A 300 16.64 1.92 -18.04
CA VAL A 300 17.28 1.97 -19.35
C VAL A 300 17.68 0.57 -19.81
N TYR A 301 18.26 -0.25 -18.93
CA TYR A 301 18.62 -1.62 -19.28
C TYR A 301 17.38 -2.44 -19.63
N ALA A 302 16.31 -2.35 -18.82
CA ALA A 302 15.06 -3.06 -19.05
C ALA A 302 14.41 -2.68 -20.38
N SER A 303 14.39 -1.39 -20.72
CA SER A 303 13.77 -0.89 -21.96
C SER A 303 14.52 -1.30 -23.24
N HIS A 304 15.81 -1.64 -23.14
CA HIS A 304 16.62 -2.01 -24.30
C HIS A 304 16.79 -3.53 -24.48
N HIS A 305 16.59 -4.34 -23.43
CA HIS A 305 17.01 -5.75 -23.44
C HIS A 305 15.96 -6.77 -22.98
N VAL A 306 14.81 -6.36 -22.40
CA VAL A 306 13.91 -7.29 -21.66
C VAL A 306 12.46 -7.34 -22.18
N ASP A 307 12.12 -6.59 -23.24
CA ASP A 307 10.85 -6.45 -23.98
C ASP A 307 9.55 -7.13 -23.46
N LEU A 308 9.51 -8.44 -23.22
CA LEU A 308 8.29 -9.16 -22.79
C LEU A 308 8.02 -9.14 -21.27
N HIS A 309 9.01 -8.88 -20.42
CA HIS A 309 8.85 -8.85 -18.95
C HIS A 309 9.57 -7.66 -18.29
N ALA A 310 9.70 -6.54 -19.01
CA ALA A 310 10.45 -5.37 -18.55
C ALA A 310 9.97 -4.87 -17.17
N ASP A 311 8.65 -4.79 -16.96
CA ASP A 311 8.08 -4.33 -15.68
C ASP A 311 8.46 -5.24 -14.51
N ARG A 312 8.45 -6.56 -14.73
CA ARG A 312 8.83 -7.55 -13.73
C ARG A 312 10.32 -7.47 -13.38
N PHE A 313 11.15 -7.41 -14.41
CA PHE A 313 12.60 -7.24 -14.26
C PHE A 313 12.93 -5.98 -13.47
N VAL A 314 12.24 -4.86 -13.77
CA VAL A 314 12.42 -3.59 -13.05
C VAL A 314 12.09 -3.75 -11.58
N VAL A 315 10.95 -4.34 -11.22
CA VAL A 315 10.54 -4.50 -9.81
C VAL A 315 11.51 -5.42 -9.04
N ASP A 316 11.88 -6.57 -9.61
CA ASP A 316 12.77 -7.53 -8.97
C ASP A 316 14.19 -6.97 -8.77
N THR A 317 14.72 -6.32 -9.80
CA THR A 317 16.05 -5.70 -9.74
C THR A 317 16.05 -4.50 -8.81
N THR A 318 14.95 -3.73 -8.75
CA THR A 318 14.78 -2.64 -7.79
C THR A 318 14.74 -3.15 -6.35
N ALA A 319 14.10 -4.30 -6.09
CA ALA A 319 14.10 -4.91 -4.76
C ALA A 319 15.51 -5.34 -4.32
N LEU A 320 16.30 -5.93 -5.23
CA LEU A 320 17.71 -6.28 -4.99
C LEU A 320 18.57 -5.03 -4.77
N PHE A 321 18.40 -3.99 -5.60
CA PHE A 321 19.11 -2.72 -5.48
C PHE A 321 18.79 -2.02 -4.15
N ALA A 322 17.52 -2.00 -3.74
CA ALA A 322 17.10 -1.46 -2.45
C ALA A 322 17.74 -2.25 -1.29
N ALA A 323 17.74 -3.58 -1.35
CA ALA A 323 18.36 -4.44 -0.35
C ALA A 323 19.88 -4.20 -0.26
N GLY A 324 20.57 -4.11 -1.40
CA GLY A 324 21.99 -3.78 -1.48
C GLY A 324 22.30 -2.39 -0.90
N THR A 325 21.51 -1.38 -1.26
CA THR A 325 21.63 0.00 -0.77
C THR A 325 21.46 0.06 0.74
N ALA A 326 20.44 -0.61 1.28
CA ALA A 326 20.18 -0.68 2.72
C ALA A 326 21.32 -1.36 3.50
N TRP A 327 21.90 -2.42 2.96
CA TRP A 327 23.06 -3.10 3.57
C TRP A 327 24.34 -2.29 3.49
N LEU A 328 24.61 -1.63 2.37
CA LEU A 328 25.74 -0.70 2.23
C LEU A 328 25.61 0.44 3.25
N ALA A 329 24.41 1.02 3.39
CA ALA A 329 24.14 2.05 4.38
C ALA A 329 24.34 1.54 5.83
N TYR A 330 23.88 0.32 6.13
CA TYR A 330 24.12 -0.30 7.43
C TYR A 330 25.61 -0.53 7.73
N VAL A 331 26.40 -0.98 6.74
CA VAL A 331 27.85 -1.15 6.87
C VAL A 331 28.52 0.22 7.06
N ALA A 332 28.11 1.24 6.29
CA ALA A 332 28.60 2.60 6.42
C ALA A 332 28.32 3.17 7.81
N ARG A 333 27.10 2.98 8.34
CA ARG A 333 26.74 3.38 9.71
C ARG A 333 27.72 2.82 10.74
N ARG A 334 28.05 1.53 10.65
CA ARG A 334 28.95 0.86 11.60
C ARG A 334 30.42 1.23 11.41
N ARG A 335 30.92 1.21 10.18
CA ARG A 335 32.34 1.45 9.87
C ARG A 335 32.73 2.91 10.04
N LEU A 336 31.81 3.82 9.73
CA LEU A 336 32.06 5.27 9.71
C LEU A 336 31.45 6.01 10.91
N ALA A 337 30.83 5.27 11.85
CA ALA A 337 30.09 5.81 13.01
C ALA A 337 29.10 6.93 12.61
N TRP A 338 28.37 6.71 11.51
CA TRP A 338 27.54 7.74 10.88
C TRP A 338 26.04 7.51 11.09
N PRO A 339 25.36 8.26 11.98
CA PRO A 339 23.97 7.99 12.34
C PRO A 339 22.98 8.11 11.17
N LEU A 340 23.19 9.06 10.24
CA LEU A 340 22.27 9.27 9.11
C LEU A 340 22.19 8.07 8.16
N ALA A 341 23.23 7.23 8.11
CA ALA A 341 23.24 6.02 7.30
C ALA A 341 22.28 4.92 7.82
N GLU A 342 21.59 5.15 8.94
CA GLU A 342 20.53 4.27 9.42
C GLU A 342 19.24 4.37 8.61
N TRP A 343 18.94 5.54 8.03
CA TRP A 343 17.67 5.79 7.33
C TRP A 343 17.42 4.85 6.14
N PRO A 344 18.36 4.61 5.21
CA PRO A 344 18.13 3.67 4.12
C PRO A 344 17.90 2.24 4.60
N ALA A 345 18.51 1.84 5.73
CA ALA A 345 18.30 0.52 6.31
C ALA A 345 16.89 0.37 6.90
N LEU A 346 16.35 1.41 7.54
CA LEU A 346 14.97 1.44 8.02
C LEU A 346 13.95 1.52 6.87
N ALA A 347 14.29 2.24 5.80
CA ALA A 347 13.45 2.43 4.62
C ALA A 347 13.28 1.17 3.76
N LEU A 348 14.15 0.15 3.91
CA LEU A 348 14.06 -1.07 3.11
C LEU A 348 12.69 -1.74 3.22
N THR A 349 12.17 -1.90 4.44
CA THR A 349 10.88 -2.58 4.65
C THR A 349 9.70 -1.88 3.98
N PRO A 350 9.48 -0.55 4.14
CA PRO A 350 8.42 0.14 3.40
C PRO A 350 8.65 0.16 1.89
N VAL A 351 9.89 0.24 1.42
CA VAL A 351 10.19 0.12 -0.01
C VAL A 351 9.78 -1.26 -0.54
N LEU A 352 10.12 -2.35 0.16
CA LEU A 352 9.69 -3.69 -0.24
C LEU A 352 8.17 -3.87 -0.21
N ALA A 353 7.47 -3.26 0.75
CA ALA A 353 6.01 -3.26 0.79
C ALA A 353 5.41 -2.55 -0.44
N LEU A 354 5.94 -1.38 -0.82
CA LEU A 354 5.51 -0.65 -2.01
C LEU A 354 5.80 -1.42 -3.30
N LEU A 355 6.95 -2.09 -3.39
CA LEU A 355 7.29 -2.95 -4.52
C LEU A 355 6.37 -4.18 -4.58
N ALA A 356 5.98 -4.76 -3.44
CA ALA A 356 5.06 -5.89 -3.40
C ALA A 356 3.64 -5.50 -3.86
N LEU A 357 3.21 -4.26 -3.62
CA LEU A 357 1.99 -3.71 -4.22
C LEU A 357 2.12 -3.59 -5.74
N ARG A 358 3.26 -3.18 -6.27
CA ARG A 358 3.50 -3.16 -7.72
C ARG A 358 3.50 -4.56 -8.35
N VAL A 359 3.94 -5.58 -7.61
CA VAL A 359 3.86 -6.98 -8.07
C VAL A 359 2.41 -7.45 -8.21
N PHE A 360 1.48 -6.95 -7.39
CA PHE A 360 0.07 -7.29 -7.49
C PHE A 360 -0.51 -6.96 -8.88
N ASP A 361 -0.06 -5.87 -9.49
CA ASP A 361 -0.52 -5.41 -10.81
C ASP A 361 0.11 -6.18 -11.99
N ALA A 362 1.16 -6.97 -11.75
CA ALA A 362 1.97 -7.61 -12.80
C ALA A 362 1.36 -8.89 -13.40
N HIS A 363 0.16 -9.31 -12.96
CA HIS A 363 -0.57 -10.49 -13.46
C HIS A 363 0.19 -11.84 -13.47
N GLU A 364 1.27 -11.95 -12.69
CA GLU A 364 2.15 -13.12 -12.63
C GLU A 364 2.59 -13.47 -11.20
N ALA A 365 3.08 -14.69 -11.01
CA ALA A 365 3.56 -15.19 -9.73
C ALA A 365 4.83 -14.43 -9.26
N PRO A 366 4.89 -13.92 -8.00
CA PRO A 366 6.05 -13.19 -7.47
C PRO A 366 7.39 -13.90 -7.51
N LEU A 367 7.43 -15.24 -7.53
CA LEU A 367 8.66 -16.04 -7.61
C LEU A 367 8.87 -16.61 -9.02
N SER A 368 8.35 -15.97 -10.05
CA SER A 368 8.69 -16.25 -11.45
C SER A 368 9.99 -15.53 -11.87
N GLY A 369 10.71 -16.09 -12.83
CA GLY A 369 11.94 -15.49 -13.38
C GLY A 369 12.98 -15.11 -12.33
N LEU A 370 13.43 -13.85 -12.37
CA LEU A 370 14.37 -13.29 -11.38
C LEU A 370 13.74 -13.13 -9.98
N GLY A 371 12.42 -13.02 -9.88
CA GLY A 371 11.70 -12.88 -8.61
C GLY A 371 11.94 -14.04 -7.65
N ALA A 372 12.16 -15.24 -8.18
CA ALA A 372 12.52 -16.44 -7.41
C ALA A 372 13.79 -16.23 -6.56
N PHE A 373 14.71 -15.39 -7.04
CA PHE A 373 15.95 -15.04 -6.35
C PHE A 373 15.83 -13.69 -5.63
N ALA A 374 15.25 -12.68 -6.30
CA ALA A 374 15.18 -11.31 -5.81
C ALA A 374 14.43 -11.18 -4.50
N TRP A 375 13.22 -11.76 -4.41
CA TRP A 375 12.36 -11.62 -3.23
C TRP A 375 12.91 -12.33 -1.99
N PRO A 376 13.34 -13.60 -2.04
CA PRO A 376 13.95 -14.25 -0.88
C PRO A 376 15.20 -13.53 -0.38
N VAL A 377 16.04 -13.03 -1.29
CA VAL A 377 17.24 -12.26 -0.93
C VAL A 377 16.86 -10.93 -0.30
N ALA A 378 15.95 -10.17 -0.89
CA ALA A 378 15.56 -8.85 -0.40
C ALA A 378 14.82 -8.92 0.95
N VAL A 379 13.89 -9.86 1.11
CA VAL A 379 13.17 -10.09 2.38
C VAL A 379 14.12 -10.65 3.44
N GLY A 380 14.98 -11.60 3.09
CA GLY A 380 16.00 -12.12 4.00
C GLY A 380 16.96 -11.03 4.48
N ALA A 381 17.40 -10.15 3.57
CA ALA A 381 18.19 -8.98 3.87
C ALA A 381 17.45 -8.01 4.81
N GLY A 382 16.17 -7.75 4.58
CA GLY A 382 15.33 -6.91 5.44
C GLY A 382 15.13 -7.49 6.84
N LEU A 383 14.83 -8.78 6.96
CA LEU A 383 14.72 -9.46 8.26
C LEU A 383 16.06 -9.46 9.00
N ALA A 384 17.18 -9.69 8.31
CA ALA A 384 18.50 -9.64 8.91
C ALA A 384 18.88 -8.23 9.40
N LEU A 385 18.47 -7.17 8.69
CA LEU A 385 18.64 -5.79 9.15
C LEU A 385 17.79 -5.49 10.39
N LEU A 386 16.50 -5.87 10.39
CA LEU A 386 15.62 -5.73 11.55
C LEU A 386 16.17 -6.47 12.78
N TRP A 387 16.69 -7.69 12.60
CA TRP A 387 17.33 -8.46 13.68
C TRP A 387 18.56 -7.76 14.24
N ARG A 388 19.40 -7.20 13.36
CA ARG A 388 20.62 -6.49 13.75
C ARG A 388 20.32 -5.16 14.42
N GLN A 389 19.25 -4.48 14.02
CA GLN A 389 18.81 -3.22 14.61
C GLN A 389 18.16 -3.46 15.98
N SER A 390 17.30 -4.47 16.12
CA SER A 390 16.66 -4.81 17.39
C SER A 390 17.66 -5.25 18.47
N ARG A 391 18.78 -5.88 18.09
CA ARG A 391 19.87 -6.20 19.05
C ARG A 391 20.73 -4.99 19.43
N GLY A 392 20.81 -3.99 18.56
CA GLY A 392 21.61 -2.79 18.79
C GLY A 392 20.98 -1.86 19.83
N THR A 393 19.66 -1.82 19.91
CA THR A 393 18.89 -1.05 20.89
C THR A 393 18.98 -1.61 22.31
N ASP A 394 19.10 -2.94 22.46
CA ASP A 394 19.11 -3.58 23.78
C ASP A 394 20.51 -3.66 24.43
N GLY A 395 21.59 -3.63 23.63
CA GLY A 395 22.94 -3.97 24.08
C GLY A 395 23.93 -2.82 24.33
N ALA A 396 23.62 -1.59 23.92
CA ALA A 396 24.58 -0.47 23.97
C ALA A 396 24.28 0.58 25.07
N ASP A 397 23.00 0.80 25.41
CA ASP A 397 22.59 1.93 26.26
C ASP A 397 22.58 1.60 27.76
N THR A 398 22.45 0.33 28.15
CA THR A 398 22.51 -0.10 29.56
C THR A 398 23.93 -0.07 30.15
N ALA A 399 24.97 -0.12 29.31
CA ALA A 399 26.35 -0.20 29.76
C ALA A 399 27.07 1.16 29.89
N LYS A 400 26.52 2.26 29.37
CA LYS A 400 27.21 3.58 29.34
C LYS A 400 26.40 4.81 29.75
N GLY A 401 25.09 4.70 30.02
CA GLY A 401 24.29 5.85 30.49
C GLY A 401 24.25 7.03 29.51
N ALA A 402 24.54 6.82 28.22
CA ALA A 402 24.52 7.85 27.21
C ALA A 402 23.07 8.08 26.75
N VAL A 403 22.66 9.34 26.61
CA VAL A 403 21.35 9.70 26.06
C VAL A 403 21.31 9.30 24.58
N PRO A 404 20.33 8.48 24.14
CA PRO A 404 20.21 8.09 22.73
C PRO A 404 20.03 9.32 21.84
N GLY A 405 20.74 9.38 20.71
CA GLY A 405 20.56 10.45 19.74
C GLY A 405 19.16 10.43 19.12
N VAL A 406 18.67 11.57 18.61
CA VAL A 406 17.34 11.73 18.00
C VAL A 406 17.02 10.68 16.92
N VAL A 407 17.99 10.34 16.08
CA VAL A 407 17.81 9.31 15.03
C VAL A 407 17.57 7.92 15.63
N GLN A 408 18.23 7.63 16.75
CA GLN A 408 18.22 6.31 17.39
C GLN A 408 16.92 6.09 18.18
N SER A 409 16.39 7.14 18.81
CA SER A 409 15.07 7.08 19.48
C SER A 409 13.93 6.91 18.47
N ILE A 410 13.99 7.60 17.33
CA ILE A 410 13.04 7.40 16.22
C ILE A 410 13.13 5.97 15.68
N ALA A 411 14.35 5.48 15.44
CA ALA A 411 14.57 4.11 14.98
C ALA A 411 13.93 3.07 15.93
N ALA A 412 14.15 3.21 17.25
CA ALA A 412 13.58 2.32 18.25
C ALA A 412 12.04 2.27 18.23
N GLY A 413 11.38 3.42 18.04
CA GLY A 413 9.92 3.50 17.96
C GLY A 413 9.32 2.87 16.70
N VAL A 414 10.08 2.83 15.60
CA VAL A 414 9.60 2.39 14.28
C VAL A 414 9.87 0.90 14.01
N ILE A 415 10.78 0.24 14.74
CA ILE A 415 11.11 -1.18 14.53
C ILE A 415 9.89 -2.11 14.63
N ALA A 416 9.02 -1.95 15.63
CA ALA A 416 7.84 -2.81 15.80
C ALA A 416 6.80 -2.64 14.66
N PRO A 417 6.48 -1.41 14.20
CA PRO A 417 5.74 -1.19 12.96
C PRO A 417 6.40 -1.83 11.73
N LEU A 418 7.74 -1.75 11.58
CA LEU A 418 8.44 -2.37 10.44
C LEU A 418 8.31 -3.90 10.45
N HIS A 419 8.38 -4.55 11.61
CA HIS A 419 8.09 -5.98 11.73
C HIS A 419 6.69 -6.35 11.22
N THR A 420 5.71 -5.51 11.54
CA THR A 420 4.31 -5.68 11.08
C THR A 420 4.22 -5.51 9.56
N LEU A 421 4.89 -4.50 9.02
CA LEU A 421 4.89 -4.22 7.58
C LEU A 421 5.60 -5.32 6.78
N MET A 422 6.74 -5.83 7.28
CA MET A 422 7.44 -6.96 6.70
C MET A 422 6.58 -8.23 6.72
N PHE A 423 5.86 -8.48 7.83
CA PHE A 423 4.92 -9.58 7.92
C PHE A 423 3.81 -9.49 6.86
N TRP A 424 3.24 -8.30 6.67
CA TRP A 424 2.23 -8.07 5.62
C TRP A 424 2.80 -8.22 4.21
N THR A 425 4.03 -7.76 3.98
CA THR A 425 4.73 -7.93 2.70
C THR A 425 4.88 -9.42 2.37
N LEU A 426 5.30 -10.22 3.35
CA LEU A 426 5.35 -11.69 3.23
C LEU A 426 3.98 -12.30 2.97
N CYS A 427 2.93 -11.84 3.66
CA CYS A 427 1.57 -12.32 3.45
C CYS A 427 1.09 -12.09 2.01
N VAL A 428 1.34 -10.89 1.48
CA VAL A 428 0.97 -10.53 0.12
C VAL A 428 1.75 -11.37 -0.90
N LEU A 429 3.08 -11.43 -0.78
CA LEU A 429 3.92 -12.17 -1.73
C LEU A 429 3.59 -13.67 -1.77
N LEU A 430 3.45 -14.31 -0.61
CA LEU A 430 3.15 -15.75 -0.54
C LEU A 430 1.73 -16.07 -1.03
N SER A 431 0.76 -15.21 -0.73
CA SER A 431 -0.62 -15.42 -1.19
C SER A 431 -0.77 -15.17 -2.69
N LEU A 432 -0.06 -14.16 -3.23
CA LEU A 432 0.02 -13.91 -4.67
C LEU A 432 0.70 -15.06 -5.41
N GLU A 433 1.79 -15.60 -4.85
CA GLU A 433 2.46 -16.78 -5.40
C GLU A 433 1.49 -17.97 -5.47
N GLY A 434 0.81 -18.26 -4.36
CA GLY A 434 -0.20 -19.32 -4.32
C GLY A 434 -1.33 -19.10 -5.33
N PHE A 435 -1.85 -17.88 -5.41
CA PHE A 435 -2.94 -17.52 -6.32
C PHE A 435 -2.56 -17.74 -7.79
N TRP A 436 -1.46 -17.16 -8.25
CA TRP A 436 -1.07 -17.24 -9.66
C TRP A 436 -0.60 -18.63 -10.06
N ARG A 437 0.13 -19.33 -9.18
CA ARG A 437 0.54 -20.74 -9.44
C ARG A 437 -0.67 -21.65 -9.54
N LEU A 438 -1.62 -21.50 -8.61
CA LEU A 438 -2.82 -22.34 -8.60
C LEU A 438 -3.71 -22.03 -9.80
N ARG A 439 -3.87 -20.76 -10.18
CA ARG A 439 -4.61 -20.35 -11.39
C ARG A 439 -3.95 -20.83 -12.68
N ALA A 440 -2.62 -20.86 -12.75
CA ALA A 440 -1.91 -21.41 -13.90
C ALA A 440 -2.05 -22.94 -14.00
N PHE A 441 -2.14 -23.62 -12.86
CA PHE A 441 -2.29 -25.08 -12.81
C PHE A 441 -3.75 -25.53 -13.01
N VAL A 442 -4.71 -24.80 -12.42
CA VAL A 442 -6.16 -25.04 -12.48
C VAL A 442 -6.83 -23.69 -12.76
N PRO A 443 -7.10 -23.37 -14.04
CA PRO A 443 -7.71 -22.10 -14.45
C PRO A 443 -9.19 -22.01 -14.11
N GLU A 444 -9.87 -23.16 -14.09
CA GLU A 444 -11.30 -23.30 -13.85
C GLU A 444 -11.62 -23.50 -12.35
N GLY A 445 -12.86 -23.25 -11.95
CA GLY A 445 -13.34 -23.50 -10.59
C GLY A 445 -12.89 -22.52 -9.51
N ALA A 446 -13.25 -22.82 -8.27
CA ALA A 446 -13.07 -21.97 -7.09
C ALA A 446 -11.68 -22.06 -6.44
N TRP A 447 -10.74 -22.81 -7.05
CA TRP A 447 -9.39 -23.04 -6.53
C TRP A 447 -8.60 -21.74 -6.38
N SER A 448 -8.50 -20.96 -7.47
CA SER A 448 -7.77 -19.69 -7.48
C SER A 448 -8.32 -18.73 -6.42
N TRP A 449 -9.64 -18.62 -6.29
CA TRP A 449 -10.28 -17.81 -5.25
C TRP A 449 -9.94 -18.28 -3.82
N SER A 450 -9.86 -19.60 -3.62
CA SER A 450 -9.49 -20.23 -2.34
C SER A 450 -8.01 -20.07 -1.97
N ALA A 451 -7.13 -19.79 -2.94
CA ALA A 451 -5.70 -19.58 -2.72
C ALA A 451 -5.40 -18.47 -1.70
N TRP A 452 -6.19 -17.39 -1.71
CA TRP A 452 -6.06 -16.29 -0.76
C TRP A 452 -6.29 -16.74 0.69
N ALA A 453 -7.33 -17.55 0.92
CA ALA A 453 -7.62 -18.10 2.23
C ALA A 453 -6.61 -19.16 2.66
N TYR A 454 -6.09 -19.96 1.73
CA TYR A 454 -4.98 -20.87 2.01
C TYR A 454 -3.72 -20.12 2.45
N GLY A 455 -3.31 -19.09 1.71
CA GLY A 455 -2.13 -18.28 2.02
C GLY A 455 -2.26 -17.55 3.34
N PHE A 456 -3.26 -16.67 3.47
CA PHE A 456 -3.47 -15.87 4.67
C PHE A 456 -3.86 -16.73 5.88
N GLY A 457 -4.68 -17.77 5.70
CA GLY A 457 -5.10 -18.69 6.75
C GLY A 457 -3.94 -19.51 7.30
N ALA A 458 -3.09 -20.05 6.43
CA ALA A 458 -1.88 -20.77 6.84
C ALA A 458 -0.92 -19.84 7.58
N LEU A 459 -0.71 -18.61 7.10
CA LEU A 459 0.17 -17.64 7.76
C LEU A 459 -0.34 -17.19 9.13
N LEU A 460 -1.65 -16.96 9.27
CA LEU A 460 -2.27 -16.68 10.56
C LEU A 460 -2.09 -17.86 11.54
N LEU A 461 -2.33 -19.09 11.07
CA LEU A 461 -2.12 -20.29 11.87
C LEU A 461 -0.66 -20.48 12.28
N LEU A 462 0.28 -20.25 11.35
CA LEU A 462 1.72 -20.36 11.59
C LEU A 462 2.19 -19.31 12.61
N VAL A 463 1.81 -18.04 12.46
CA VAL A 463 2.27 -16.97 13.37
C VAL A 463 1.68 -17.14 14.76
N SER A 464 0.40 -17.55 14.88
CA SER A 464 -0.27 -17.71 16.18
C SER A 464 0.00 -19.06 16.86
N GLY A 465 0.41 -20.08 16.10
CA GLY A 465 0.77 -21.40 16.61
C GLY A 465 2.29 -21.59 16.75
N PRO A 466 2.94 -22.36 15.86
CA PRO A 466 4.35 -22.72 15.98
C PRO A 466 5.29 -21.50 15.94
N GLY A 467 4.96 -20.48 15.14
CA GLY A 467 5.75 -19.26 14.99
C GLY A 467 5.90 -18.47 16.30
N SER A 468 4.93 -18.57 17.21
CA SER A 468 5.01 -17.95 18.53
C SER A 468 6.12 -18.53 19.42
N ARG A 469 6.66 -19.72 19.09
CA ARG A 469 7.79 -20.34 19.77
C ARG A 469 9.14 -19.78 19.30
N LEU A 470 9.17 -19.07 18.17
CA LEU A 470 10.37 -18.43 17.66
C LEU A 470 10.73 -17.24 18.56
N ARG A 471 11.86 -17.37 19.27
CA ARG A 471 12.40 -16.30 20.14
C ARG A 471 12.49 -14.95 19.41
N TRP A 472 12.87 -14.98 18.14
CA TRP A 472 12.85 -13.84 17.22
C TRP A 472 12.32 -14.31 15.85
N PRO A 473 11.49 -13.51 15.14
CA PRO A 473 11.04 -12.17 15.49
C PRO A 473 9.73 -12.13 16.32
N VAL A 474 8.98 -13.23 16.36
CA VAL A 474 7.59 -13.25 16.85
C VAL A 474 7.48 -13.07 18.37
N ALA A 475 8.25 -13.82 19.16
CA ALA A 475 8.20 -13.72 20.61
C ALA A 475 8.86 -12.43 21.15
N ALA A 476 9.82 -11.86 20.41
CA ALA A 476 10.43 -10.57 20.74
C ALA A 476 9.46 -9.40 20.54
N PHE A 477 8.59 -9.47 19.52
CA PHE A 477 7.60 -8.43 19.21
C PHE A 477 6.16 -8.97 19.20
N PRO A 478 5.64 -9.46 20.34
CA PRO A 478 4.36 -10.17 20.38
C PRO A 478 3.17 -9.29 19.95
N ARG A 479 3.19 -7.99 20.30
CA ARG A 479 2.13 -7.04 19.87
C ARG A 479 2.16 -6.78 18.36
N ALA A 480 3.34 -6.64 17.76
CA ALA A 480 3.48 -6.41 16.33
C ALA A 480 2.91 -7.57 15.51
N TYR A 481 3.27 -8.81 15.85
CA TYR A 481 2.82 -9.98 15.09
C TYR A 481 1.40 -10.43 15.45
N GLN A 482 1.03 -10.49 16.73
CA GLN A 482 -0.25 -11.08 17.16
C GLN A 482 -1.41 -10.08 17.21
N VAL A 483 -1.14 -8.77 17.27
CA VAL A 483 -2.19 -7.74 17.30
C VAL A 483 -2.17 -6.95 16.00
N TRP A 484 -1.10 -6.22 15.71
CA TRP A 484 -1.05 -5.35 14.54
C TRP A 484 -0.99 -6.12 13.21
N GLY A 485 -0.29 -7.26 13.18
CA GLY A 485 -0.22 -8.14 12.01
C GLY A 485 -1.42 -9.06 11.88
N ALA A 486 -1.66 -9.89 12.90
CA ALA A 486 -2.68 -10.94 12.85
C ALA A 486 -4.13 -10.42 12.92
N ALA A 487 -4.44 -9.30 13.59
CA ALA A 487 -5.83 -8.84 13.70
C ALA A 487 -6.43 -8.37 12.37
N PRO A 488 -5.76 -7.51 11.57
CA PRO A 488 -6.30 -7.12 10.28
C PRO A 488 -6.29 -8.30 9.29
N LEU A 489 -5.35 -9.24 9.43
CA LEU A 489 -5.31 -10.47 8.62
C LEU A 489 -6.52 -11.36 8.92
N ALA A 490 -6.84 -11.53 10.21
CA ALA A 490 -8.03 -12.26 10.65
C ALA A 490 -9.33 -11.59 10.19
N ALA A 491 -9.38 -10.25 10.20
CA ALA A 491 -10.52 -9.49 9.67
C ALA A 491 -10.67 -9.67 8.16
N LEU A 492 -9.57 -9.65 7.40
CA LEU A 492 -9.57 -9.88 5.96
C LEU A 492 -10.02 -11.30 5.61
N LEU A 493 -9.56 -12.31 6.36
CA LEU A 493 -10.03 -13.68 6.21
C LEU A 493 -11.52 -13.85 6.55
N TRP A 494 -12.02 -13.13 7.56
CA TRP A 494 -13.45 -13.14 7.88
C TRP A 494 -14.29 -12.49 6.78
N LEU A 495 -13.86 -11.35 6.23
CA LEU A 495 -14.52 -10.71 5.09
C LEU A 495 -14.48 -11.60 3.84
N TRP A 496 -13.33 -12.23 3.56
CA TRP A 496 -13.20 -13.21 2.47
C TRP A 496 -14.15 -14.40 2.69
N SER A 497 -14.29 -14.89 3.93
CA SER A 497 -15.23 -15.97 4.26
C SER A 497 -16.68 -15.56 3.98
N ILE A 498 -17.06 -14.30 4.18
CA ILE A 498 -18.39 -13.81 3.80
C ILE A 498 -18.50 -13.71 2.27
N ALA A 499 -17.50 -13.13 1.60
CA ALA A 499 -17.49 -13.01 0.14
C ALA A 499 -17.57 -14.38 -0.57
N SER A 500 -17.00 -15.43 0.03
CA SER A 500 -17.04 -16.79 -0.50
C SER A 500 -18.45 -17.36 -0.68
N ILE A 501 -19.45 -16.81 0.01
CA ILE A 501 -20.86 -17.22 -0.14
C ILE A 501 -21.39 -16.94 -1.55
N ILE A 502 -20.80 -15.99 -2.27
CA ILE A 502 -21.24 -15.66 -3.64
C ILE A 502 -20.73 -16.69 -4.66
N SER A 503 -19.71 -17.49 -4.31
CA SER A 503 -19.18 -18.54 -5.17
C SER A 503 -19.97 -19.85 -5.04
N ASP A 504 -20.26 -20.44 -6.19
CA ASP A 504 -20.81 -21.79 -6.38
C ASP A 504 -19.91 -22.92 -5.85
N GLY A 505 -18.66 -22.60 -5.52
CA GLY A 505 -17.67 -23.54 -5.01
C GLY A 505 -17.31 -24.64 -6.00
N ASP A 506 -17.36 -24.36 -7.31
CA ASP A 506 -16.96 -25.33 -8.33
C ASP A 506 -15.56 -25.92 -8.02
N ALA A 507 -15.48 -27.25 -8.05
CA ALA A 507 -14.31 -28.02 -7.62
C ALA A 507 -13.46 -28.51 -8.79
N SER A 508 -13.84 -28.20 -10.04
CA SER A 508 -13.13 -28.59 -11.26
C SER A 508 -11.61 -28.42 -11.12
N PRO A 509 -10.79 -29.42 -11.51
CA PRO A 509 -11.15 -30.69 -12.17
C PRO A 509 -11.61 -31.81 -11.22
N LEU A 510 -11.65 -31.59 -9.91
CA LEU A 510 -12.10 -32.59 -8.95
C LEU A 510 -13.63 -32.66 -8.89
N PHE A 511 -14.15 -33.80 -8.43
CA PHE A 511 -15.57 -33.94 -8.13
C PHE A 511 -15.98 -33.03 -6.99
N TRP A 512 -17.10 -32.33 -7.16
CA TRP A 512 -17.68 -31.56 -6.08
C TRP A 512 -18.21 -32.48 -4.98
N LEU A 513 -17.67 -32.31 -3.77
CA LEU A 513 -18.11 -33.02 -2.56
C LEU A 513 -18.55 -31.99 -1.51
N PRO A 514 -19.74 -32.15 -0.90
CA PRO A 514 -20.13 -31.31 0.23
C PRO A 514 -19.08 -31.38 1.34
N LEU A 515 -18.73 -30.25 1.95
CA LEU A 515 -17.78 -30.11 3.06
C LEU A 515 -16.30 -30.43 2.73
N LEU A 516 -16.01 -31.00 1.56
CA LEU A 516 -14.67 -31.39 1.13
C LEU A 516 -14.25 -30.74 -0.19
N ASN A 517 -15.02 -29.80 -0.71
CA ASN A 517 -14.60 -28.99 -1.85
C ASN A 517 -13.49 -28.00 -1.43
N PRO A 518 -12.74 -27.43 -2.38
CA PRO A 518 -11.63 -26.53 -2.08
C PRO A 518 -12.06 -25.32 -1.25
N LEU A 519 -13.24 -24.77 -1.52
CA LEU A 519 -13.74 -23.59 -0.84
C LEU A 519 -14.08 -23.87 0.63
N ASP A 520 -14.69 -25.03 0.91
CA ASP A 520 -15.06 -25.49 2.26
C ASP A 520 -13.81 -25.83 3.08
N ILE A 521 -12.79 -26.44 2.46
CA ILE A 521 -11.49 -26.70 3.11
C ILE A 521 -10.82 -25.38 3.49
N ALA A 522 -10.85 -24.38 2.59
CA ALA A 522 -10.32 -23.06 2.86
C ALA A 522 -11.06 -22.36 4.02
N GLN A 523 -12.40 -22.44 4.05
CA GLN A 523 -13.21 -21.92 5.16
C GLN A 523 -12.91 -22.63 6.48
N PHE A 524 -12.72 -23.95 6.47
CA PHE A 524 -12.31 -24.70 7.66
C PHE A 524 -10.93 -24.26 8.17
N LEU A 525 -9.96 -24.04 7.27
CA LEU A 525 -8.66 -23.50 7.63
C LEU A 525 -8.78 -22.12 8.29
N VAL A 526 -9.61 -21.23 7.75
CA VAL A 526 -9.88 -19.91 8.34
C VAL A 526 -10.39 -20.05 9.78
N PHE A 527 -11.34 -20.95 10.03
CA PHE A 527 -11.87 -21.20 11.37
C PHE A 527 -10.80 -21.70 12.34
N VAL A 528 -9.98 -22.67 11.91
CA VAL A 528 -8.87 -23.21 12.70
C VAL A 528 -7.84 -22.12 13.01
N ALA A 529 -7.48 -21.31 12.02
CA ALA A 529 -6.54 -20.20 12.18
C ALA A 529 -7.06 -19.14 13.16
N PHE A 530 -8.34 -18.77 13.05
CA PHE A 530 -9.00 -17.82 13.94
C PHE A 530 -9.06 -18.34 15.38
N ALA A 531 -9.41 -19.61 15.57
CA ALA A 531 -9.42 -20.25 16.89
C ALA A 531 -8.01 -20.31 17.52
N ALA A 532 -6.98 -20.60 16.73
CA ALA A 532 -5.59 -20.57 17.18
C ALA A 532 -5.16 -19.16 17.61
N TRP A 533 -5.50 -18.14 16.81
CA TRP A 533 -5.21 -16.74 17.10
C TRP A 533 -5.92 -16.25 18.37
N LEU A 534 -7.22 -16.53 18.55
CA LEU A 534 -7.97 -16.16 19.76
C LEU A 534 -7.38 -16.82 21.03
N ARG A 535 -7.00 -18.10 20.94
CA ARG A 535 -6.29 -18.77 22.04
C ARG A 535 -4.98 -18.07 22.36
N ARG A 536 -4.25 -17.62 21.34
CA ARG A 536 -2.98 -16.91 21.53
C ARG A 536 -3.17 -15.54 22.18
N LEU A 537 -4.16 -14.75 21.76
CA LEU A 537 -4.49 -13.48 22.41
C LEU A 537 -4.80 -13.68 23.90
N LYS A 538 -5.53 -14.74 24.25
CA LYS A 538 -5.81 -15.10 25.64
C LYS A 538 -4.53 -15.41 26.42
N THR A 539 -3.56 -16.13 25.84
CA THR A 539 -2.26 -16.38 26.50
C THR A 539 -1.43 -15.11 26.71
N LEU A 540 -1.66 -14.08 25.91
CA LEU A 540 -0.99 -12.77 26.05
C LEU A 540 -1.71 -11.83 27.04
N GLY A 541 -2.78 -12.30 27.71
CA GLY A 541 -3.58 -11.49 28.62
C GLY A 541 -4.42 -10.42 27.93
N ILE A 542 -4.58 -10.49 26.60
CA ILE A 542 -5.38 -9.54 25.83
C ILE A 542 -6.83 -10.03 25.87
N ALA A 543 -7.65 -9.36 26.66
CA ALA A 543 -9.08 -9.65 26.76
C ALA A 543 -9.82 -9.15 25.50
N TRP A 544 -9.92 -9.99 24.48
CA TRP A 544 -10.68 -9.70 23.25
C TRP A 544 -11.94 -10.56 23.19
N HIS A 545 -13.03 -10.20 23.89
CA HIS A 545 -14.32 -10.89 23.78
C HIS A 545 -15.52 -9.93 23.91
N PRO A 546 -15.80 -9.09 22.91
CA PRO A 546 -17.12 -8.47 22.78
C PRO A 546 -18.15 -9.55 22.43
N ARG A 547 -19.31 -9.57 23.09
CA ARG A 547 -20.44 -10.48 22.75
C ARG A 547 -20.82 -10.41 21.25
N VAL A 548 -20.56 -9.27 20.61
CA VAL A 548 -20.74 -9.04 19.17
C VAL A 548 -19.98 -10.06 18.32
N VAL A 549 -18.78 -10.47 18.72
CA VAL A 549 -17.97 -11.44 17.97
C VAL A 549 -18.61 -12.83 17.99
N ASP A 550 -19.22 -13.23 19.11
CA ASP A 550 -19.92 -14.51 19.21
C ASP A 550 -21.15 -14.54 18.29
N TYR A 551 -21.92 -13.44 18.23
CA TYR A 551 -23.04 -13.32 17.30
C TYR A 551 -22.57 -13.31 15.84
N ALA A 552 -21.51 -12.57 15.52
CA ALA A 552 -20.94 -12.53 14.18
C ALA A 552 -20.45 -13.91 13.73
N ALA A 553 -19.83 -14.68 14.63
CA ALA A 553 -19.40 -16.05 14.35
C ALA A 553 -20.59 -16.98 14.06
N ILE A 554 -21.64 -16.95 14.87
CA ILE A 554 -22.85 -17.75 14.64
C ILE A 554 -23.54 -17.34 13.33
N ALA A 555 -23.65 -16.05 13.05
CA ALA A 555 -24.21 -15.54 11.81
C ALA A 555 -23.38 -16.01 10.59
N THR A 556 -22.05 -15.98 10.68
CA THR A 556 -21.16 -16.47 9.62
C THR A 556 -21.36 -17.97 9.38
N VAL A 557 -21.46 -18.77 10.44
CA VAL A 557 -21.72 -20.21 10.34
C VAL A 557 -23.10 -20.50 9.73
N PHE A 558 -24.12 -19.71 10.08
CA PHE A 558 -25.44 -19.80 9.47
C PHE A 558 -25.43 -19.47 7.98
N LEU A 559 -24.73 -18.40 7.59
CA LEU A 559 -24.57 -18.04 6.19
C LEU A 559 -23.83 -19.13 5.40
N TRP A 560 -22.77 -19.70 5.97
CA TRP A 560 -22.06 -20.82 5.35
C TRP A 560 -22.95 -22.06 5.20
N PHE A 561 -23.75 -22.38 6.22
CA PHE A 561 -24.71 -23.48 6.14
C PHE A 561 -25.68 -23.29 4.98
N ASN A 562 -26.23 -22.08 4.79
CA ASN A 562 -27.10 -21.77 3.66
C ASN A 562 -26.37 -21.87 2.32
N ALA A 563 -25.14 -21.35 2.23
CA ALA A 563 -24.31 -21.47 1.03
C ALA A 563 -24.05 -22.93 0.68
N LEU A 564 -23.70 -23.76 1.66
CA LEU A 564 -23.48 -25.20 1.47
C LEU A 564 -24.74 -25.91 0.97
N MET A 565 -25.91 -25.59 1.53
CA MET A 565 -27.19 -26.12 1.02
C MET A 565 -27.42 -25.71 -0.43
N LEU A 566 -27.21 -24.44 -0.77
CA LEU A 566 -27.40 -23.92 -2.12
C LEU A 566 -26.40 -24.55 -3.11
N ARG A 567 -25.12 -24.71 -2.74
CA ARG A 567 -24.10 -25.40 -3.54
C ARG A 567 -24.45 -26.87 -3.74
N THR A 568 -24.97 -27.53 -2.71
CA THR A 568 -25.43 -28.93 -2.81
C THR A 568 -26.56 -29.05 -3.83
N LEU A 569 -27.52 -28.12 -3.81
CA LEU A 569 -28.60 -28.06 -4.78
C LEU A 569 -28.09 -27.77 -6.20
N HIS A 570 -27.17 -26.81 -6.33
CA HIS A 570 -26.57 -26.44 -7.61
C HIS A 570 -25.83 -27.62 -8.27
N HIS A 571 -24.90 -28.26 -7.56
CA HIS A 571 -24.06 -29.32 -8.13
C HIS A 571 -24.75 -30.68 -8.25
N ARG A 572 -25.64 -31.04 -7.31
CA ARG A 572 -26.29 -32.36 -7.29
C ARG A 572 -27.58 -32.41 -8.10
N PHE A 573 -28.28 -31.27 -8.21
CA PHE A 573 -29.58 -31.18 -8.87
C PHE A 573 -29.58 -30.21 -10.07
N HIS A 574 -28.43 -29.67 -10.46
CA HIS A 574 -28.25 -28.78 -11.62
C HIS A 574 -29.15 -27.53 -11.59
N LEU A 575 -29.45 -27.03 -10.39
CA LEU A 575 -30.23 -25.82 -10.17
C LEU A 575 -29.33 -24.58 -10.27
N ALA A 576 -29.85 -23.41 -10.61
CA ALA A 576 -29.03 -22.19 -10.61
C ALA A 576 -28.57 -21.85 -9.18
N TYR A 577 -27.32 -21.39 -9.03
CA TYR A 577 -26.79 -20.91 -7.76
C TYR A 577 -27.32 -19.50 -7.47
N ASP A 578 -28.61 -19.41 -7.12
CA ASP A 578 -29.29 -18.13 -6.86
C ASP A 578 -30.42 -18.28 -5.84
N ILE A 579 -30.68 -17.21 -5.09
CA ILE A 579 -31.74 -17.13 -4.08
C ILE A 579 -33.11 -17.20 -4.74
N ASP A 580 -33.27 -16.66 -5.94
CA ASP A 580 -34.55 -16.69 -6.67
C ASP A 580 -35.01 -18.13 -6.97
N THR A 581 -34.08 -19.05 -7.16
CA THR A 581 -34.38 -20.48 -7.35
C THR A 581 -34.97 -21.10 -6.07
N VAL A 582 -34.48 -20.68 -4.90
CA VAL A 582 -35.02 -21.11 -3.60
C VAL A 582 -36.40 -20.52 -3.36
N LEU A 583 -36.59 -19.24 -3.67
CA LEU A 583 -37.87 -18.55 -3.42
C LEU A 583 -38.97 -18.98 -4.38
N SER A 584 -38.65 -19.31 -5.63
CA SER A 584 -39.64 -19.72 -6.64
C SER A 584 -40.14 -21.16 -6.48
N SER A 585 -39.39 -22.03 -5.80
CA SER A 585 -39.73 -23.45 -5.66
C SER A 585 -40.10 -23.83 -4.23
N PHE A 586 -41.38 -24.15 -4.02
CA PHE A 586 -41.86 -24.55 -2.70
C PHE A 586 -41.16 -25.81 -2.14
N GLY A 587 -40.87 -26.80 -2.99
CA GLY A 587 -40.14 -27.99 -2.56
C GLY A 587 -38.74 -27.68 -2.06
N ILE A 588 -38.05 -26.71 -2.67
CA ILE A 588 -36.73 -26.25 -2.21
C ILE A 588 -36.86 -25.48 -0.90
N GLN A 589 -37.89 -24.64 -0.75
CA GLN A 589 -38.17 -23.96 0.54
C GLN A 589 -38.33 -24.98 1.68
N GLN A 590 -39.02 -26.10 1.46
CA GLN A 590 -39.15 -27.17 2.47
C GLN A 590 -37.79 -27.77 2.86
N VAL A 591 -36.90 -28.00 1.89
CA VAL A 591 -35.53 -28.48 2.16
C VAL A 591 -34.78 -27.50 3.07
N PHE A 592 -34.86 -26.20 2.78
CA PHE A 592 -34.27 -25.15 3.62
C PHE A 592 -34.89 -25.09 5.02
N MET A 593 -36.22 -25.26 5.15
CA MET A 593 -36.88 -25.31 6.46
C MET A 593 -36.40 -26.49 7.30
N VAL A 594 -36.26 -27.68 6.70
CA VAL A 594 -35.67 -28.84 7.39
C VAL A 594 -34.22 -28.57 7.79
N GLY A 595 -33.42 -28.01 6.87
CA GLY A 595 -32.03 -27.64 7.15
C GLY A 595 -31.92 -26.65 8.30
N TRP A 596 -32.71 -25.58 8.29
CA TRP A 596 -32.78 -24.58 9.35
C TRP A 596 -33.25 -25.18 10.67
N SER A 597 -34.18 -26.14 10.64
CA SER A 597 -34.61 -26.86 11.84
C SER A 597 -33.47 -27.65 12.46
N VAL A 598 -32.72 -28.40 11.64
CA VAL A 598 -31.55 -29.16 12.09
C VAL A 598 -30.47 -28.22 12.61
N PHE A 599 -30.21 -27.10 11.92
CA PHE A 599 -29.22 -26.11 12.33
C PHE A 599 -29.54 -25.48 13.70
N ALA A 600 -30.77 -25.01 13.88
CA ALA A 600 -31.23 -24.43 15.14
C ALA A 600 -31.23 -25.47 16.28
N PHE A 601 -31.67 -26.70 16.00
CA PHE A 601 -31.63 -27.79 16.97
C PHE A 601 -30.19 -28.12 17.38
N ALA A 602 -29.27 -28.23 16.42
CA ALA A 602 -27.86 -28.49 16.67
C ALA A 602 -27.21 -27.38 17.52
N GLY A 603 -27.40 -26.11 17.16
CA GLY A 603 -26.85 -24.97 17.90
C GLY A 603 -27.32 -24.93 19.36
N MET A 604 -28.58 -25.29 19.59
CA MET A 604 -29.11 -25.47 20.95
C MET A 604 -28.51 -26.72 21.61
N TRP A 605 -28.60 -27.90 21.00
CA TRP A 605 -28.27 -29.18 21.65
C TRP A 605 -26.80 -29.37 21.97
N LEU A 606 -25.89 -28.96 21.08
CA LEU A 606 -24.44 -29.19 21.21
C LEU A 606 -23.75 -28.27 22.24
N THR A 607 -24.39 -27.20 22.68
CA THR A 607 -23.77 -26.22 23.60
C THR A 607 -23.96 -26.60 25.07
N ARG A 608 -22.85 -27.01 25.72
CA ARG A 608 -22.80 -27.39 27.15
C ARG A 608 -22.45 -26.26 28.12
N ARG A 609 -22.02 -25.10 27.62
CA ARG A 609 -21.68 -23.93 28.45
C ARG A 609 -22.83 -22.93 28.45
N ASP A 610 -23.33 -22.58 29.63
CA ASP A 610 -24.52 -21.71 29.80
C ASP A 610 -24.38 -20.33 29.13
N GLY A 611 -23.16 -19.79 29.05
CA GLY A 611 -22.88 -18.54 28.35
C GLY A 611 -23.11 -18.67 26.84
N ILE A 612 -22.55 -19.71 26.21
CA ILE A 612 -22.68 -19.95 24.77
C ILE A 612 -24.10 -20.39 24.42
N ALA A 613 -24.73 -21.20 25.28
CA ALA A 613 -26.11 -21.64 25.12
C ALA A 613 -27.09 -20.44 25.10
N ARG A 614 -26.85 -19.39 25.90
CA ARG A 614 -27.63 -18.14 25.85
C ARG A 614 -27.46 -17.39 24.52
N VAL A 615 -26.24 -17.29 24.01
CA VAL A 615 -25.96 -16.62 22.72
C VAL A 615 -26.62 -17.40 21.58
N CYS A 616 -26.50 -18.72 21.55
CA CYS A 616 -27.14 -19.58 20.53
C CYS A 616 -28.67 -19.53 20.62
N ALA A 617 -29.25 -19.50 21.82
CA ALA A 617 -30.69 -19.35 22.00
C ALA A 617 -31.18 -18.00 21.44
N LEU A 618 -30.46 -16.91 21.72
CA LEU A 618 -30.81 -15.60 21.16
C LEU A 618 -30.65 -15.55 19.64
N ALA A 619 -29.54 -16.08 19.11
CA ALA A 619 -29.25 -16.08 17.68
C ALA A 619 -30.22 -16.94 16.86
N SER A 620 -30.80 -18.00 17.45
CA SER A 620 -31.78 -18.87 16.79
C SER A 620 -33.21 -18.32 16.82
N LEU A 621 -33.52 -17.31 17.64
CA LEU A 621 -34.86 -16.74 17.75
C LEU A 621 -35.38 -16.14 16.42
N PRO A 622 -34.65 -15.26 15.71
CA PRO A 622 -35.12 -14.73 14.43
C PRO A 622 -35.40 -15.82 13.41
N LEU A 623 -34.55 -16.86 13.37
CA LEU A 623 -34.72 -18.01 12.49
C LEU A 623 -36.01 -18.76 12.80
N ILE A 624 -36.27 -19.08 14.08
CA ILE A 624 -37.50 -19.75 14.51
C ILE A 624 -38.73 -18.91 14.18
N VAL A 625 -38.67 -17.59 14.35
CA VAL A 625 -39.77 -16.68 13.99
C VAL A 625 -40.03 -16.69 12.49
N VAL A 626 -38.99 -16.60 11.66
CA VAL A 626 -39.13 -16.68 10.19
C VAL A 626 -39.74 -18.01 9.77
N MET A 627 -39.27 -19.12 10.34
CA MET A 627 -39.82 -20.45 10.07
C MET A 627 -41.27 -20.58 10.52
N TRP A 628 -41.61 -20.02 11.68
CA TRP A 628 -42.98 -19.98 12.19
C TRP A 628 -43.90 -19.16 11.28
N VAL A 629 -43.48 -17.96 10.85
CA VAL A 629 -44.23 -17.13 9.89
C VAL A 629 -44.41 -17.86 8.55
N TRP A 630 -43.38 -18.52 8.05
CA TRP A 630 -43.45 -19.32 6.84
C TRP A 630 -44.49 -20.44 6.95
N THR A 631 -44.73 -21.00 8.15
CA THR A 631 -45.80 -22.00 8.33
C THR A 631 -47.21 -21.46 8.01
N PHE A 632 -47.47 -20.17 8.22
CA PHE A 632 -48.76 -19.58 7.84
C PHE A 632 -48.86 -19.49 6.33
N TYR A 633 -47.82 -18.94 5.68
CA TYR A 633 -47.75 -18.87 4.22
C TYR A 633 -47.97 -20.25 3.57
N ALA A 634 -47.26 -21.28 4.07
CA ALA A 634 -47.38 -22.64 3.57
C ALA A 634 -48.78 -23.23 3.77
N ASN A 635 -49.41 -23.03 4.94
CA ASN A 635 -50.76 -23.52 5.20
C ASN A 635 -51.83 -22.85 4.34
N PHE A 636 -51.67 -21.58 3.96
CA PHE A 636 -52.64 -20.86 3.12
C PHE A 636 -52.49 -21.10 1.62
N THR A 637 -51.27 -21.39 1.15
CA THR A 637 -50.97 -21.40 -0.30
C THR A 637 -50.69 -22.78 -0.87
N GLN A 638 -50.43 -23.79 -0.03
CA GLN A 638 -49.91 -25.08 -0.49
C GLN A 638 -50.79 -26.25 -0.04
N ASP A 639 -51.08 -27.14 -0.98
CA ASP A 639 -51.95 -28.30 -0.85
C ASP A 639 -51.28 -29.52 -0.17
N GLY A 640 -49.96 -29.46 0.05
CA GLY A 640 -49.16 -30.54 0.62
C GLY A 640 -48.77 -31.65 -0.37
N GLY A 641 -49.06 -31.47 -1.67
CA GLY A 641 -48.75 -32.41 -2.75
C GLY A 641 -49.53 -33.73 -2.68
N SER A 642 -49.21 -34.67 -3.59
CA SER A 642 -49.99 -35.90 -3.79
C SER A 642 -50.06 -36.85 -2.57
N TRP A 643 -49.14 -36.69 -1.62
CA TRP A 643 -49.07 -37.49 -0.38
C TRP A 643 -50.01 -36.95 0.71
N ALA A 644 -50.59 -35.76 0.55
CA ALA A 644 -51.55 -35.17 1.48
C ALA A 644 -52.95 -35.78 1.45
N ARG A 645 -53.14 -36.88 0.70
CA ARG A 645 -54.31 -37.76 0.84
C ARG A 645 -54.43 -38.40 2.22
N VAL A 646 -53.31 -38.62 2.91
CA VAL A 646 -53.31 -39.13 4.28
C VAL A 646 -53.02 -37.97 5.25
N PRO A 647 -53.97 -37.61 6.12
CA PRO A 647 -53.76 -36.52 7.10
C PRO A 647 -52.51 -36.78 7.95
N LEU A 648 -51.76 -35.73 8.28
CA LEU A 648 -50.55 -35.76 9.14
C LEU A 648 -49.32 -36.48 8.59
N PHE A 649 -49.45 -37.31 7.55
CA PHE A 649 -48.33 -38.10 7.00
C PHE A 649 -47.74 -37.52 5.71
N ASN A 650 -48.15 -36.32 5.30
CA ASN A 650 -47.53 -35.67 4.16
C ASN A 650 -46.23 -34.94 4.53
N PRO A 651 -45.32 -34.73 3.56
CA PRO A 651 -44.04 -34.06 3.80
C PRO A 651 -44.20 -32.66 4.40
N LEU A 652 -45.22 -31.91 4.02
CA LEU A 652 -45.47 -30.56 4.53
C LEU A 652 -45.80 -30.56 6.02
N ASP A 653 -46.72 -31.42 6.47
CA ASP A 653 -47.10 -31.57 7.87
C ASP A 653 -45.96 -32.07 8.74
N LEU A 654 -45.10 -32.94 8.20
CA LEU A 654 -43.90 -33.37 8.91
C LEU A 654 -42.96 -32.18 9.15
N VAL A 655 -42.72 -31.34 8.14
CA VAL A 655 -41.90 -30.13 8.28
C VAL A 655 -42.53 -29.17 9.29
N LEU A 656 -43.82 -28.89 9.17
CA LEU A 656 -44.58 -28.03 10.10
C LEU A 656 -44.45 -28.53 11.54
N ALA A 657 -44.65 -29.84 11.77
CA ALA A 657 -44.52 -30.46 13.08
C ALA A 657 -43.11 -30.30 13.66
N VAL A 658 -42.06 -30.45 12.83
CA VAL A 658 -40.67 -30.23 13.24
C VAL A 658 -40.42 -28.76 13.61
N VAL A 659 -40.92 -27.80 12.82
CA VAL A 659 -40.81 -26.36 13.15
C VAL A 659 -41.49 -26.05 14.48
N TYR A 660 -42.70 -26.56 14.72
CA TYR A 660 -43.43 -26.34 15.97
C TYR A 660 -42.75 -27.02 17.17
N ALA A 661 -42.26 -28.25 17.01
CA ALA A 661 -41.50 -28.95 18.04
C ALA A 661 -40.21 -28.20 18.39
N LEU A 662 -39.53 -27.64 17.39
CA LEU A 662 -38.35 -26.81 17.59
C LEU A 662 -38.68 -25.53 18.37
N ALA A 663 -39.72 -24.80 17.99
CA ALA A 663 -40.16 -23.60 18.69
C ALA A 663 -40.52 -23.88 20.16
N ALA A 664 -41.22 -25.00 20.42
CA ALA A 664 -41.52 -25.45 21.77
C ALA A 664 -40.24 -25.82 22.56
N SER A 665 -39.30 -26.53 21.92
CA SER A 665 -38.02 -26.90 22.53
C SER A 665 -37.17 -25.67 22.88
N TRP A 666 -37.17 -24.66 22.02
CA TRP A 666 -36.50 -23.39 22.25
C TRP A 666 -37.09 -22.67 23.47
N PHE A 667 -38.42 -22.62 23.58
CA PHE A 667 -39.10 -21.99 24.70
C PHE A 667 -38.76 -22.66 26.05
N VAL A 668 -38.78 -24.00 26.08
CA VAL A 668 -38.36 -24.77 27.26
C VAL A 668 -36.90 -24.47 27.62
N ARG A 669 -36.02 -24.35 26.63
CA ARG A 669 -34.60 -24.09 26.85
C ARG A 669 -34.33 -22.66 27.28
N ALA A 670 -35.00 -21.66 26.70
CA ALA A 670 -34.90 -20.25 27.09
C ALA A 670 -35.32 -20.05 28.55
N ARG A 671 -36.39 -20.72 28.98
CA ARG A 671 -36.82 -20.71 30.40
C ARG A 671 -35.78 -21.33 31.33
N LYS A 672 -35.15 -22.45 30.93
CA LYS A 672 -34.04 -23.06 31.69
C LYS A 672 -32.81 -22.15 31.78
N LEU A 673 -32.58 -21.29 30.78
CA LEU A 673 -31.49 -20.30 30.75
C LEU A 673 -31.81 -19.01 31.55
N GLY A 674 -32.95 -18.98 32.25
CA GLY A 674 -33.33 -17.90 33.15
C GLY A 674 -34.11 -16.75 32.50
N TRP A 675 -34.65 -16.93 31.28
CA TRP A 675 -35.49 -15.92 30.64
C TRP A 675 -36.91 -15.98 31.22
N ALA A 676 -37.40 -14.84 31.70
CA ALA A 676 -38.75 -14.70 32.24
C ALA A 676 -39.73 -14.33 31.14
N PHE A 677 -40.83 -15.08 31.03
CA PHE A 677 -41.91 -14.86 30.07
C PHE A 677 -43.25 -14.56 30.77
N ASP A 678 -43.24 -14.30 32.09
CA ASP A 678 -44.46 -14.19 32.89
C ASP A 678 -45.35 -13.04 32.45
N ALA A 679 -44.75 -11.91 32.03
CA ALA A 679 -45.47 -10.76 31.49
C ALA A 679 -46.15 -11.04 30.13
N TYR A 680 -45.68 -12.03 29.37
CA TYR A 680 -46.18 -12.35 28.03
C TYR A 680 -46.84 -13.74 27.93
N ARG A 681 -47.15 -14.33 29.09
CA ARG A 681 -47.59 -15.72 29.18
C ARG A 681 -48.91 -15.95 28.44
N VAL A 682 -49.83 -15.00 28.52
CA VAL A 682 -51.16 -15.11 27.90
C VAL A 682 -51.04 -14.99 26.39
N GLU A 683 -50.24 -14.05 25.91
CA GLU A 683 -49.96 -13.79 24.49
C GLU A 683 -49.29 -15.01 23.85
N LEU A 684 -48.28 -15.59 24.50
CA LEU A 684 -47.57 -16.78 24.00
C LEU A 684 -48.47 -18.03 23.93
N LEU A 685 -49.29 -18.25 24.97
CA LEU A 685 -50.26 -19.36 24.97
C LEU A 685 -51.35 -19.15 23.92
N SER A 686 -51.78 -17.91 23.71
CA SER A 686 -52.76 -17.56 22.67
C SER A 686 -52.18 -17.78 21.27
N ALA A 687 -50.93 -17.36 21.04
CA ALA A 687 -50.23 -17.57 19.78
C ALA A 687 -50.00 -19.07 19.48
N ALA A 688 -49.61 -19.86 20.49
CA ALA A 688 -49.49 -21.31 20.36
C ALA A 688 -50.84 -21.97 20.04
N GLY A 689 -51.91 -21.59 20.75
CA GLY A 689 -53.27 -22.06 20.50
C GLY A 689 -53.77 -21.71 19.10
N ALA A 690 -53.55 -20.48 18.65
CA ALA A 690 -53.90 -20.02 17.31
C ALA A 690 -53.11 -20.78 16.23
N THR A 691 -51.81 -21.02 16.45
CA THR A 691 -50.96 -21.80 15.52
C THR A 691 -51.48 -23.22 15.36
N VAL A 692 -51.79 -23.91 16.47
CA VAL A 692 -52.36 -25.27 16.44
C VAL A 692 -53.71 -25.28 15.76
N PHE A 693 -54.58 -24.32 16.06
CA PHE A 693 -55.90 -24.21 15.44
C PHE A 693 -55.81 -24.02 13.93
N LEU A 694 -54.93 -23.12 13.46
CA LEU A 694 -54.72 -22.88 12.03
C LEU A 694 -54.12 -24.08 11.31
N TRP A 695 -53.11 -24.74 11.91
CA TRP A 695 -52.52 -25.93 11.32
C TRP A 695 -53.54 -27.07 11.18
N LEU A 696 -54.35 -27.29 12.21
CA LEU A 696 -55.42 -28.29 12.18
C LEU A 696 -56.50 -27.98 11.12
N ASN A 697 -56.87 -26.72 10.95
CA ASN A 697 -57.77 -26.31 9.88
C ASN A 697 -57.13 -26.54 8.50
N ALA A 698 -55.85 -26.23 8.32
CA ALA A 698 -55.15 -26.48 7.08
C ALA A 698 -55.05 -27.98 6.75
N ILE A 699 -54.85 -28.85 7.75
CA ILE A 699 -54.89 -30.31 7.57
C ILE A 699 -56.27 -30.76 7.07
N LEU A 700 -57.36 -30.24 7.66
CA LEU A 700 -58.72 -30.51 7.19
C LEU A 700 -58.91 -30.08 5.74
N LEU A 701 -58.55 -28.83 5.42
CA LEU A 701 -58.70 -28.28 4.07
C LEU A 701 -57.89 -29.05 3.03
N ARG A 702 -56.65 -29.44 3.35
CA ARG A 702 -55.81 -30.28 2.46
C ARG A 702 -56.43 -31.66 2.25
N THR A 703 -56.96 -32.26 3.31
CA THR A 703 -57.64 -33.55 3.23
C THR A 703 -58.87 -33.46 2.32
N LEU A 704 -59.69 -32.42 2.48
CA LEU A 704 -60.87 -32.19 1.65
C LEU A 704 -60.49 -31.93 0.20
N HIS A 705 -59.48 -31.11 -0.07
CA HIS A 705 -58.96 -30.88 -1.43
C HIS A 705 -58.61 -32.20 -2.12
N HIS A 706 -57.82 -33.05 -1.47
CA HIS A 706 -57.37 -34.33 -2.06
C HIS A 706 -58.47 -35.37 -2.20
N TRP A 707 -59.49 -35.36 -1.33
CA TRP A 707 -60.55 -36.37 -1.32
C TRP A 707 -61.75 -35.98 -2.19
N THR A 708 -62.00 -34.69 -2.34
CA THR A 708 -63.19 -34.14 -3.01
C THR A 708 -62.87 -33.47 -4.34
N GLY A 709 -61.58 -33.23 -4.61
CA GLY A 709 -61.10 -32.62 -5.85
C GLY A 709 -61.30 -31.10 -5.95
N VAL A 710 -61.81 -30.45 -4.91
CA VAL A 710 -61.97 -28.97 -4.87
C VAL A 710 -60.60 -28.31 -4.89
N PRO A 711 -60.26 -27.43 -5.85
CA PRO A 711 -58.93 -26.79 -5.93
C PRO A 711 -58.48 -26.12 -4.61
N TYR A 712 -57.18 -26.20 -4.30
CA TYR A 712 -56.61 -25.61 -3.08
C TYR A 712 -56.41 -24.10 -3.23
N GLU A 713 -57.49 -23.38 -3.51
CA GLU A 713 -57.51 -21.93 -3.68
C GLU A 713 -58.62 -21.34 -2.81
N PHE A 714 -58.34 -20.19 -2.19
CA PHE A 714 -59.26 -19.58 -1.23
C PHE A 714 -60.66 -19.35 -1.80
N GLY A 715 -60.76 -18.86 -3.05
CA GLY A 715 -62.04 -18.66 -3.74
C GLY A 715 -62.82 -19.96 -3.94
N ALA A 716 -62.16 -20.98 -4.50
CA ALA A 716 -62.78 -22.28 -4.76
C ALA A 716 -63.26 -22.99 -3.48
N MET A 717 -62.50 -22.88 -2.39
CA MET A 717 -62.90 -23.42 -1.09
C MET A 717 -64.03 -22.62 -0.43
N ALA A 718 -64.07 -21.30 -0.63
CA ALA A 718 -65.14 -20.44 -0.11
C ALA A 718 -66.48 -20.77 -0.77
N GLU A 719 -66.47 -21.09 -2.06
CA GLU A 719 -67.67 -21.43 -2.84
C GLU A 719 -68.16 -22.87 -2.62
N SER A 720 -67.29 -23.78 -2.15
CA SER A 720 -67.66 -25.18 -1.94
C SER A 720 -68.49 -25.38 -0.68
N THR A 721 -69.77 -25.76 -0.86
CA THR A 721 -70.71 -26.06 0.23
C THR A 721 -70.21 -27.19 1.14
N LEU A 722 -69.59 -28.23 0.57
CA LEU A 722 -69.03 -29.34 1.32
C LEU A 722 -67.85 -28.91 2.20
N VAL A 723 -66.96 -28.06 1.68
CA VAL A 723 -65.81 -27.53 2.46
C VAL A 723 -66.32 -26.64 3.59
N GLN A 724 -67.25 -25.74 3.31
CA GLN A 724 -67.82 -24.84 4.32
C GLN A 724 -68.52 -25.61 5.45
N ALA A 725 -69.38 -26.57 5.11
CA ALA A 725 -70.05 -27.43 6.08
C ALA A 725 -69.05 -28.25 6.92
N SER A 726 -68.01 -28.81 6.28
CA SER A 726 -66.98 -29.59 6.98
C SER A 726 -66.20 -28.75 7.98
N VAL A 727 -65.83 -27.50 7.61
CA VAL A 727 -65.17 -26.55 8.52
C VAL A 727 -66.07 -26.21 9.71
N SER A 728 -67.38 -26.01 9.50
CA SER A 728 -68.31 -25.70 10.58
C SER A 728 -68.53 -26.87 11.55
N VAL A 729 -68.65 -28.09 11.02
CA VAL A 729 -68.68 -29.32 11.85
C VAL A 729 -67.38 -29.44 12.64
N TYR A 730 -66.24 -29.23 11.99
CA TYR A 730 -64.93 -29.31 12.62
C TYR A 730 -64.74 -28.29 13.74
N TRP A 731 -65.13 -27.02 13.53
CA TRP A 731 -65.07 -25.99 14.56
C TRP A 731 -65.98 -26.32 15.75
N THR A 732 -67.16 -26.90 15.50
CA THR A 732 -68.05 -27.33 16.58
C THR A 732 -67.44 -28.45 17.42
N VAL A 733 -66.80 -29.44 16.78
CA VAL A 733 -66.08 -30.51 17.49
C VAL A 733 -64.90 -29.93 18.29
N CYS A 734 -64.13 -29.01 17.72
CA CYS A 734 -63.04 -28.33 18.41
C CYS A 734 -63.53 -27.52 19.61
N ALA A 735 -64.65 -26.81 19.47
CA ALA A 735 -65.26 -26.02 20.54
C ALA A 735 -65.74 -26.92 21.69
N LEU A 736 -66.41 -28.03 21.38
CA LEU A 736 -66.84 -29.04 22.36
C LEU A 736 -65.63 -29.68 23.07
N ALA A 737 -64.62 -30.12 22.32
CA ALA A 737 -63.41 -30.72 22.90
C ALA A 737 -62.68 -29.74 23.83
N THR A 738 -62.56 -28.47 23.41
CA THR A 738 -61.90 -27.40 24.19
C THR A 738 -62.66 -27.09 25.47
N THR A 739 -64.00 -26.96 25.40
CA THR A 739 -64.85 -26.69 26.57
C THR A 739 -64.85 -27.86 27.56
N ILE A 740 -65.02 -29.11 27.08
CA ILE A 740 -64.92 -30.32 27.92
C ILE A 740 -63.56 -30.40 28.61
N TRP A 741 -62.47 -30.20 27.86
CA TRP A 741 -61.12 -30.27 28.42
C TRP A 741 -60.87 -29.14 29.44
N ALA A 742 -61.37 -27.93 29.17
CA ALA A 742 -61.32 -26.80 30.09
C ALA A 742 -62.08 -27.09 31.41
N THR A 743 -63.25 -27.71 31.34
CA THR A 743 -64.03 -28.12 32.51
C THR A 743 -63.32 -29.22 33.31
N ARG A 744 -62.76 -30.23 32.64
CA ARG A 744 -61.98 -31.30 33.30
C ARG A 744 -60.71 -30.81 33.98
N ARG A 745 -60.09 -29.74 33.46
CA ARG A 745 -58.83 -29.16 34.00
C ARG A 745 -59.05 -27.92 34.88
N GLY A 746 -60.29 -27.46 35.05
CA GLY A 746 -60.61 -26.25 35.83
C GLY A 746 -60.11 -24.94 35.20
N LEU A 747 -59.87 -24.90 33.88
CA LEU A 747 -59.25 -23.77 33.19
C LEU A 747 -60.32 -22.79 32.65
N ARG A 748 -60.73 -21.83 33.49
CA ARG A 748 -61.74 -20.80 33.12
C ARG A 748 -61.44 -20.05 31.80
N PRO A 749 -60.24 -19.51 31.55
CA PRO A 749 -59.99 -18.77 30.31
C PRO A 749 -60.17 -19.62 29.05
N LEU A 750 -59.76 -20.89 29.12
CA LEU A 750 -59.87 -21.82 28.01
C LEU A 750 -61.32 -22.21 27.71
N TRP A 751 -62.17 -22.28 28.73
CA TRP A 751 -63.61 -22.52 28.55
C TRP A 751 -64.26 -21.39 27.75
N PHE A 752 -63.91 -20.13 28.04
CA PHE A 752 -64.40 -18.98 27.26
C PHE A 752 -63.89 -18.98 25.81
N VAL A 753 -62.67 -19.44 25.56
CA VAL A 753 -62.15 -19.62 24.19
C VAL A 753 -63.01 -20.63 23.42
N GLY A 754 -63.31 -21.79 24.02
CA GLY A 754 -64.17 -22.79 23.39
C GLY A 754 -65.61 -22.30 23.18
N ALA A 755 -66.19 -21.58 24.15
CA ALA A 755 -67.52 -20.98 24.03
C ALA A 755 -67.57 -19.88 22.94
N ALA A 756 -66.52 -19.06 22.82
CA ALA A 756 -66.39 -18.06 21.76
C ALA A 756 -66.27 -18.70 20.38
N LEU A 757 -65.49 -19.79 20.23
CA LEU A 757 -65.41 -20.55 18.98
C LEU A 757 -66.76 -21.16 18.60
N LEU A 758 -67.52 -21.66 19.57
CA LEU A 758 -68.87 -22.18 19.34
C LEU A 758 -69.81 -21.08 18.85
N ALA A 759 -69.82 -19.91 19.52
CA ALA A 759 -70.62 -18.77 19.10
C ALA A 759 -70.26 -18.31 17.69
N LEU A 760 -68.97 -18.23 17.37
CA LEU A 760 -68.48 -17.90 16.02
C LEU A 760 -68.95 -18.92 14.99
N THR A 761 -68.93 -20.21 15.32
CA THR A 761 -69.38 -21.28 14.43
C THR A 761 -70.87 -21.17 14.15
N VAL A 762 -71.68 -20.87 15.16
CA VAL A 762 -73.11 -20.60 14.99
C VAL A 762 -73.32 -19.40 14.06
N VAL A 763 -72.65 -18.27 14.30
CA VAL A 763 -72.73 -17.09 13.42
C VAL A 763 -72.33 -17.45 11.99
N LYS A 764 -71.24 -18.20 11.80
CA LYS A 764 -70.80 -18.67 10.48
C LYS A 764 -71.86 -19.53 9.78
N LEU A 765 -72.45 -20.49 10.50
CA LEU A 765 -73.51 -21.35 9.99
C LEU A 765 -74.68 -20.52 9.43
N PHE A 766 -75.09 -19.46 10.13
CA PHE A 766 -76.15 -18.56 9.68
C PHE A 766 -75.78 -17.73 8.44
N LEU A 767 -74.55 -17.21 8.40
CA LEU A 767 -74.12 -16.25 7.36
C LEU A 767 -73.66 -16.93 6.06
N PHE A 768 -72.95 -18.06 6.16
CA PHE A 768 -72.26 -18.68 5.03
C PHE A 768 -72.86 -20.04 4.64
N ASP A 769 -73.25 -20.88 5.60
CA ASP A 769 -73.69 -22.25 5.28
C ASP A 769 -75.19 -22.30 4.96
N LEU A 770 -76.01 -21.52 5.68
CA LEU A 770 -77.47 -21.50 5.51
C LEU A 770 -77.93 -20.52 4.42
N SER A 771 -77.06 -19.62 3.93
CA SER A 771 -77.39 -18.64 2.90
C SER A 771 -77.73 -19.30 1.55
N HIS A 772 -77.16 -20.47 1.26
CA HIS A 772 -77.39 -21.23 0.02
C HIS A 772 -78.49 -22.30 0.13
N VAL A 773 -79.05 -22.53 1.32
CA VAL A 773 -80.06 -23.58 1.59
C VAL A 773 -81.44 -22.96 1.80
N THR A 774 -82.46 -23.43 1.06
CA THR A 774 -83.85 -22.93 1.13
C THR A 774 -84.83 -23.99 1.64
N GLY A 775 -85.89 -23.59 2.35
CA GLY A 775 -86.99 -24.49 2.75
C GLY A 775 -86.75 -25.32 4.02
N ILE A 776 -87.11 -26.60 3.97
CA ILE A 776 -87.17 -27.55 5.11
C ILE A 776 -85.79 -27.90 5.67
N GLU A 777 -84.77 -27.98 4.82
CA GLU A 777 -83.38 -28.29 5.21
C GLU A 777 -82.83 -27.26 6.22
N ARG A 778 -83.24 -25.99 6.08
CA ARG A 778 -82.88 -24.92 7.02
C ARG A 778 -83.50 -25.15 8.41
N ILE A 779 -84.76 -25.62 8.49
CA ILE A 779 -85.46 -25.92 9.74
C ILE A 779 -84.83 -27.11 10.46
N VAL A 780 -84.54 -28.19 9.73
CA VAL A 780 -83.89 -29.39 10.30
C VAL A 780 -82.48 -29.06 10.82
N SER A 781 -81.73 -28.22 10.09
CA SER A 781 -80.43 -27.73 10.54
C SER A 781 -80.52 -26.90 11.82
N PHE A 782 -81.55 -26.04 11.98
CA PHE A 782 -81.76 -25.28 13.22
C PHE A 782 -82.09 -26.15 14.42
N ILE A 783 -82.91 -27.19 14.24
CA ILE A 783 -83.21 -28.15 15.30
C ILE A 783 -81.93 -28.91 15.68
N GLY A 784 -81.15 -29.35 14.70
CA GLY A 784 -79.86 -30.03 14.92
C GLY A 784 -78.86 -29.18 15.71
N ILE A 785 -78.69 -27.91 15.34
CA ILE A 785 -77.84 -26.96 16.07
C ILE A 785 -78.37 -26.71 17.49
N GLY A 786 -79.68 -26.56 17.66
CA GLY A 786 -80.30 -26.37 18.97
C GLY A 786 -80.07 -27.54 19.94
N VAL A 787 -80.21 -28.78 19.44
CA VAL A 787 -79.90 -30.00 20.20
C VAL A 787 -78.41 -30.07 20.55
N LEU A 788 -77.53 -29.70 19.62
CA LEU A 788 -76.09 -29.69 19.83
C LEU A 788 -75.66 -28.68 20.91
N LEU A 789 -76.23 -27.47 20.91
CA LEU A 789 -76.01 -26.45 21.94
C LEU A 789 -76.50 -26.92 23.32
N LEU A 790 -77.65 -27.61 23.39
CA LEU A 790 -78.17 -28.21 24.62
C LEU A 790 -77.22 -29.29 25.17
N LEU A 791 -76.72 -30.18 24.32
CA LEU A 791 -75.75 -31.21 24.71
C LEU A 791 -74.45 -30.59 25.24
N ILE A 792 -73.93 -29.54 24.59
CA ILE A 792 -72.73 -28.83 25.06
C ILE A 792 -72.97 -28.19 26.44
N GLY A 793 -74.11 -27.53 26.63
CA GLY A 793 -74.48 -26.91 27.91
C GLY A 793 -74.60 -27.92 29.05
N TYR A 794 -75.03 -29.15 28.76
CA TYR A 794 -75.12 -30.24 29.74
C TYR A 794 -73.75 -30.83 30.11
N PHE A 795 -72.90 -31.11 29.11
CA PHE A 795 -71.62 -31.82 29.33
C PHE A 795 -70.45 -30.92 29.76
N SER A 796 -70.57 -29.60 29.67
CA SER A 796 -69.44 -28.69 29.88
C SER A 796 -69.77 -27.45 30.72
N PRO A 797 -70.16 -27.59 32.01
CA PRO A 797 -70.44 -26.45 32.89
C PRO A 797 -69.20 -25.54 33.11
N LEU A 798 -69.45 -24.24 33.31
CA LEU A 798 -68.41 -23.23 33.56
C LEU A 798 -67.64 -23.57 34.86
N PRO A 799 -66.30 -23.68 34.85
CA PRO A 799 -65.52 -23.98 36.05
C PRO A 799 -65.73 -22.92 37.15
N PRO A 800 -65.67 -23.26 38.45
CA PRO A 800 -65.75 -22.30 39.56
C PRO A 800 -64.54 -21.33 39.58
N LYS A 801 -64.71 -20.14 40.16
CA LYS A 801 -63.66 -19.11 40.30
C LYS A 801 -62.75 -19.55 41.45
N ALA A 802 -61.44 -19.67 41.24
CA ALA A 802 -60.52 -20.04 42.33
C ALA A 802 -60.64 -19.03 43.48
N ALA A 803 -60.90 -19.52 44.69
CA ALA A 803 -60.96 -18.67 45.88
C ALA A 803 -59.56 -18.10 46.17
N ALA A 804 -59.46 -16.79 46.31
CA ALA A 804 -58.23 -16.14 46.74
C ALA A 804 -57.85 -16.69 48.13
N GLN A 805 -56.72 -17.41 48.23
CA GLN A 805 -56.10 -17.68 49.52
C GLN A 805 -55.77 -16.33 50.16
N ARG A 806 -56.48 -16.00 51.24
CA ARG A 806 -56.04 -14.98 52.20
C ARG A 806 -54.74 -15.48 52.82
N ASP A 807 -53.68 -14.70 52.63
CA ASP A 807 -52.44 -14.80 53.40
C ASP A 807 -52.77 -14.41 54.86
N ASP A 808 -53.07 -15.41 55.69
CA ASP A 808 -52.94 -15.28 57.14
C ASP A 808 -51.60 -15.89 57.52
N ARG A 809 -50.57 -15.03 57.64
CA ARG A 809 -49.49 -15.14 58.63
C ARG A 809 -48.68 -13.83 58.71
N GLN A 810 -48.86 -13.16 59.85
CA GLN A 810 -47.81 -12.43 60.55
C GLN A 810 -46.63 -13.34 60.89
#